data_AF-A0A0S7WZN5-F1
#
_entry.id   AF-A0A0S7WZN5-F1
#
_cell.length_a   1.000
_cell.length_b   1.000
_cell.length_c   1.000
_cell.angle_alpha   90.00
_cell.angle_beta   90.00
_cell.angle_gamma   90.00
#
_symmetry.space_group_name_H-M   'P 1'
#
loop_
_entity.id
_entity.type
_entity.pdbx_description
1 polymer ?
#
loop_
_entity_poly.entity_id
_entity_poly.type
_entity_poly.pdbx_seq_one_letter_code
_entity_poly.pdbx_strand_id
1 'polypeptide(L)'
;MGDLHRDRPGRQQGRQTRPPDGRQLPSGVLEAVGSADVLLQHALPRDCGDVSRALCRIAGGVRFRALQVRRQSRALPAASSDDHDPRRGDAHRPVRADVPVPSVRQDRRAPHRLCRREPAPGDLHHAERLHLDRPGHPRCRDDRRGEHVAGILGDHGADRAERSRRLWHPDVLRHLERVSLRTHVYVDGQGPDAAGGDHAAQESMGALRQRGAVCDGAPVVSADHHRLRAASEILRSGLECRSTQAIGALMLRWFCLIFAVVIIVVSVVEYVWHATPFEQIQGDFGLARTDPSVTVIRLGVASWQMNEFPWEETVRRYEKAKRGKVRIKLSVLPEGSFNSLLLFWRYGYTEYDVVVAFADEEIHPFIDYNWNTTDPARRSLLINVRDYLSEDKMNSFVPALLDGASRKDPNTGKMNCYELPWMGEVLALNYNKKYFQQAGIKELPKSWEEVEQVCERLKRARLTHQDKEVAPLAMNFAQRGFFAQNCYIPMLAAFKKGRGIKDDKGRLDVASPEAVKVFATLKRWYKAGYVTARSFVSERVEQELRTLDAVMYPHWQSRGLWAVDDHGPQVIGLAPTPGAQEAGSLIATYGCIIPKCSPVKKEAAEICYELFCTDQFKFQSAVAKGFMLDGKKKGGNKMPATKQIYDHPDLPPGVAELGRSLNRGYSYPDPTNWAQCAEILVVEFQKYLRDKTPTAAEALETVRERYADEVYTE
;
A
#
# COMPACT_ATOMS: atom_id res chain seq x y z
N MET A 1 39.91 -48.02 -32.06
CA MET A 1 39.24 -48.81 -33.10
C MET A 1 38.10 -47.96 -33.63
N GLY A 2 38.02 -47.68 -34.95
CA GLY A 2 36.97 -46.85 -35.54
C GLY A 2 37.11 -45.36 -35.19
N ASP A 3 37.62 -44.42 -35.99
CA ASP A 3 37.56 -44.13 -37.43
C ASP A 3 36.40 -43.23 -37.88
N LEU A 4 36.80 -42.05 -38.38
CA LEU A 4 36.28 -41.29 -39.55
C LEU A 4 34.77 -40.90 -39.56
N HIS A 5 34.41 -39.66 -39.88
CA HIS A 5 34.82 -38.94 -41.09
C HIS A 5 34.87 -37.39 -40.97
N ARG A 6 35.61 -36.76 -41.89
CA ARG A 6 35.34 -35.40 -42.44
C ARG A 6 34.53 -35.60 -43.75
N ASP A 7 33.71 -34.66 -44.24
CA ASP A 7 34.24 -33.55 -45.04
C ASP A 7 33.30 -32.36 -45.39
N ARG A 8 34.00 -31.34 -45.92
CA ARG A 8 33.76 -29.92 -46.26
C ARG A 8 32.68 -29.53 -47.34
N PRO A 9 32.50 -28.22 -47.69
CA PRO A 9 31.25 -27.66 -48.26
C PRO A 9 31.33 -27.07 -49.70
N GLY A 10 30.20 -26.54 -50.21
CA GLY A 10 30.09 -25.60 -51.36
C GLY A 10 29.08 -24.46 -51.07
N ARG A 11 29.37 -23.18 -51.37
CA ARG A 11 29.14 -22.42 -52.64
C ARG A 11 27.65 -22.26 -53.05
N GLN A 12 27.16 -21.16 -53.63
CA GLN A 12 27.46 -19.71 -53.71
C GLN A 12 26.62 -19.12 -54.89
N GLN A 13 25.80 -18.08 -54.66
CA GLN A 13 25.23 -17.09 -55.61
C GLN A 13 24.35 -16.12 -54.76
N GLY A 14 24.16 -14.81 -55.00
CA GLY A 14 24.70 -13.88 -56.00
C GLY A 14 23.60 -13.39 -56.98
N ARG A 15 23.17 -12.11 -57.04
CA ARG A 15 23.56 -10.83 -56.36
C ARG A 15 22.27 -10.15 -55.78
N GLN A 16 21.95 -8.84 -55.71
CA GLN A 16 22.55 -7.54 -56.09
C GLN A 16 21.99 -6.37 -55.22
N THR A 17 21.82 -5.15 -55.77
CA THR A 17 21.59 -3.84 -55.10
C THR A 17 20.91 -2.87 -56.09
N ARG A 18 20.23 -1.75 -55.73
CA ARG A 18 20.00 -0.97 -54.49
C ARG A 18 18.61 -0.23 -54.59
N PRO A 19 18.12 0.54 -53.58
CA PRO A 19 16.81 1.25 -53.59
C PRO A 19 16.94 2.70 -54.14
N PRO A 20 15.96 3.65 -54.05
CA PRO A 20 14.63 3.60 -53.41
C PRO A 20 13.43 4.17 -54.22
N ASP A 21 12.19 3.91 -53.77
CA ASP A 21 11.24 4.93 -53.24
C ASP A 21 9.84 4.34 -52.97
N GLY A 22 9.01 5.08 -52.21
CA GLY A 22 7.59 4.77 -51.98
C GLY A 22 7.23 4.36 -50.55
N ARG A 23 6.62 5.27 -49.78
CA ARG A 23 5.99 4.94 -48.48
C ARG A 23 4.57 4.41 -48.71
N GLN A 24 4.28 3.18 -48.29
CA GLN A 24 2.92 2.73 -48.01
C GLN A 24 2.77 2.44 -46.52
N LEU A 25 1.62 2.81 -45.95
CA LEU A 25 1.26 2.54 -44.56
C LEU A 25 0.66 1.13 -44.45
N PRO A 26 0.97 0.34 -43.40
CA PRO A 26 0.34 -0.95 -43.17
C PRO A 26 -1.18 -0.84 -42.95
N SER A 27 -1.95 -1.78 -43.48
CA SER A 27 -3.42 -1.79 -43.50
C SER A 27 -4.11 -2.10 -42.16
N GLY A 28 -3.42 -1.95 -41.02
CA GLY A 28 -3.92 -2.32 -39.69
C GLY A 28 -4.86 -1.32 -39.00
N VAL A 29 -5.16 -0.18 -39.62
CA VAL A 29 -5.91 0.92 -38.98
C VAL A 29 -7.44 0.80 -39.18
N LEU A 30 -7.91 0.07 -40.20
CA LEU A 30 -9.33 -0.02 -40.53
C LEU A 30 -10.11 -1.08 -39.72
N GLU A 31 -9.47 -2.18 -39.30
CA GLU A 31 -10.13 -3.22 -38.48
C GLU A 31 -10.42 -2.75 -37.04
N ALA A 32 -9.65 -1.78 -36.54
CA ALA A 32 -9.84 -1.19 -35.22
C ALA A 32 -11.18 -0.44 -35.06
N VAL A 33 -11.73 0.09 -36.16
CA VAL A 33 -13.01 0.81 -36.15
C VAL A 33 -14.20 -0.16 -36.09
N GLY A 34 -14.13 -1.27 -36.82
CA GLY A 34 -15.22 -2.26 -36.87
C GLY A 34 -15.42 -3.06 -35.57
N SER A 35 -14.43 -3.08 -34.69
CA SER A 35 -14.49 -3.82 -33.41
C SER A 35 -15.08 -3.01 -32.25
N ALA A 36 -15.27 -1.69 -32.41
CA ALA A 36 -15.77 -0.80 -31.36
C ALA A 36 -17.26 -1.02 -31.05
N ASP A 37 -18.10 -1.17 -32.08
CA ASP A 37 -19.56 -1.34 -31.94
C ASP A 37 -19.96 -2.67 -31.26
N VAL A 38 -19.12 -3.71 -31.36
CA VAL A 38 -19.38 -5.02 -30.74
C VAL A 38 -19.11 -4.99 -29.24
N LEU A 39 -18.07 -4.28 -28.79
CA LEU A 39 -17.71 -4.20 -27.36
C LEU A 39 -18.66 -3.31 -26.55
N LEU A 40 -19.28 -2.30 -27.18
CA LEU A 40 -20.25 -1.41 -26.53
C LEU A 40 -21.55 -2.11 -26.09
N GLN A 41 -21.85 -3.32 -26.59
CA GLN A 41 -23.05 -4.08 -26.20
C GLN A 41 -22.86 -5.03 -25.00
N HIS A 42 -21.62 -5.23 -24.52
CA HIS A 42 -21.33 -6.18 -23.43
C HIS A 42 -20.71 -5.56 -22.16
N ALA A 43 -20.43 -4.26 -22.14
CA ALA A 43 -19.74 -3.58 -21.04
C ALA A 43 -20.63 -2.70 -20.13
N LEU A 44 -21.92 -3.03 -19.96
CA LEU A 44 -22.84 -2.32 -19.07
C LEU A 44 -23.43 -3.24 -17.97
N PRO A 45 -23.28 -2.90 -16.68
CA PRO A 45 -24.03 -3.54 -15.59
C PRO A 45 -25.54 -3.40 -15.80
N ARG A 46 -26.32 -4.44 -15.47
CA ARG A 46 -27.77 -4.49 -15.76
C ARG A 46 -28.65 -3.60 -14.86
N ASP A 47 -28.10 -3.03 -13.78
CA ASP A 47 -28.85 -2.24 -12.79
C ASP A 47 -28.52 -0.73 -12.86
N CYS A 48 -28.92 -0.08 -13.96
CA CYS A 48 -28.86 1.38 -14.12
C CYS A 48 -30.18 1.97 -14.71
N GLY A 49 -31.32 1.41 -14.31
CA GLY A 49 -32.63 1.72 -14.89
C GLY A 49 -33.25 3.08 -14.54
N ASP A 50 -32.63 3.90 -13.68
CA ASP A 50 -33.30 5.06 -13.07
C ASP A 50 -32.80 6.46 -13.47
N VAL A 51 -31.59 6.60 -14.01
CA VAL A 51 -31.08 7.91 -14.47
C VAL A 51 -31.93 8.46 -15.61
N SER A 52 -32.26 7.62 -16.60
CA SER A 52 -33.16 7.99 -17.71
C SER A 52 -34.61 8.21 -17.28
N ARG A 53 -35.03 7.73 -16.10
CA ARG A 53 -36.38 7.97 -15.54
C ARG A 53 -36.49 9.26 -14.74
N ALA A 54 -35.38 9.88 -14.35
CA ALA A 54 -35.37 11.22 -13.76
C ALA A 54 -35.58 12.31 -14.83
N LEU A 55 -34.83 12.27 -15.93
CA LEU A 55 -34.85 13.30 -16.97
C LEU A 55 -36.21 13.40 -17.69
N CYS A 56 -36.89 12.28 -17.93
CA CYS A 56 -38.20 12.26 -18.59
C CYS A 56 -39.38 12.68 -17.70
N ARG A 57 -39.17 13.12 -16.44
CA ARG A 57 -40.25 13.57 -15.53
C ARG A 57 -40.44 15.08 -15.47
N ILE A 58 -39.57 15.87 -16.12
CA ILE A 58 -39.64 17.35 -16.10
C ILE A 58 -40.49 17.90 -17.27
N ALA A 59 -40.85 17.07 -18.27
CA ALA A 59 -41.58 17.51 -19.46
C ALA A 59 -42.85 16.68 -19.74
N GLY A 60 -44.02 17.23 -19.40
CA GLY A 60 -45.33 16.81 -19.92
C GLY A 60 -45.98 15.61 -19.22
N GLY A 61 -47.14 15.81 -18.60
CA GLY A 61 -47.94 14.75 -17.99
C GLY A 61 -49.25 14.48 -18.73
N VAL A 62 -49.46 13.23 -19.15
CA VAL A 62 -50.78 12.66 -19.50
C VAL A 62 -50.89 11.27 -18.88
N ARG A 63 -52.11 10.87 -18.47
CA ARG A 63 -52.40 9.62 -17.76
C ARG A 63 -52.41 8.41 -18.69
N PHE A 64 -51.97 7.26 -18.20
CA PHE A 64 -52.61 5.97 -18.49
C PHE A 64 -52.70 5.09 -17.22
N ARG A 65 -53.64 4.14 -17.22
CA ARG A 65 -53.96 3.20 -16.12
C ARG A 65 -53.66 1.76 -16.55
N ALA A 66 -53.73 0.84 -15.57
CA ALA A 66 -53.63 -0.63 -15.67
C ALA A 66 -52.20 -1.20 -15.42
N LEU A 67 -52.02 -2.36 -14.78
CA LEU A 67 -52.97 -3.20 -14.00
C LEU A 67 -52.19 -3.98 -12.92
N GLN A 68 -52.76 -4.18 -11.73
CA GLN A 68 -52.18 -5.06 -10.70
C GLN A 68 -52.54 -6.53 -10.96
N VAL A 69 -51.56 -7.43 -10.86
CA VAL A 69 -51.80 -8.85 -10.57
C VAL A 69 -50.76 -9.32 -9.55
N ARG A 70 -51.24 -9.81 -8.38
CA ARG A 70 -50.42 -10.54 -7.41
C ARG A 70 -50.11 -11.95 -7.93
N ARG A 71 -48.97 -12.54 -7.54
CA ARG A 71 -48.97 -13.94 -7.08
C ARG A 71 -47.87 -14.20 -6.05
N GLN A 72 -48.14 -15.15 -5.16
CA GLN A 72 -47.30 -15.51 -4.03
C GLN A 72 -46.52 -16.81 -4.32
N SER A 73 -45.43 -16.96 -3.56
CA SER A 73 -44.71 -18.19 -3.23
C SER A 73 -45.38 -19.54 -3.48
N ARG A 74 -44.61 -20.52 -3.98
CA ARG A 74 -44.51 -21.88 -3.40
C ARG A 74 -43.20 -22.56 -3.82
N ALA A 75 -42.82 -23.61 -3.09
CA ALA A 75 -41.64 -24.45 -3.31
C ALA A 75 -42.06 -25.91 -3.64
N LEU A 76 -41.09 -26.85 -3.61
CA LEU A 76 -41.21 -28.32 -3.85
C LEU A 76 -41.26 -28.74 -5.34
N PRO A 77 -40.98 -30.03 -5.68
CA PRO A 77 -40.36 -31.13 -4.91
C PRO A 77 -39.16 -31.80 -5.65
N ALA A 78 -38.70 -32.96 -5.17
CA ALA A 78 -37.77 -33.87 -5.85
C ALA A 78 -38.43 -35.22 -6.24
N ALA A 79 -37.80 -35.94 -7.18
CA ALA A 79 -38.05 -37.31 -7.65
C ALA A 79 -36.71 -37.82 -8.25
N SER A 80 -36.12 -38.99 -7.96
CA SER A 80 -36.57 -40.40 -8.13
C SER A 80 -36.67 -40.83 -9.61
N SER A 81 -36.10 -41.94 -10.08
CA SER A 81 -35.43 -43.08 -9.41
C SER A 81 -34.61 -43.98 -10.40
N ASP A 82 -34.06 -45.10 -9.90
CA ASP A 82 -33.74 -46.37 -10.62
C ASP A 82 -32.43 -46.43 -11.47
N ASP A 83 -31.61 -47.50 -11.49
CA ASP A 83 -31.59 -48.78 -10.74
C ASP A 83 -30.17 -49.45 -10.74
N HIS A 84 -30.05 -50.64 -10.11
CA HIS A 84 -29.02 -51.70 -10.18
C HIS A 84 -27.87 -51.75 -9.13
N ASP A 85 -28.13 -52.50 -8.05
CA ASP A 85 -27.15 -53.38 -7.35
C ASP A 85 -27.18 -54.78 -7.98
N PRO A 86 -26.09 -55.58 -7.88
CA PRO A 86 -26.27 -56.86 -7.18
C PRO A 86 -25.07 -57.34 -6.33
N ARG A 87 -25.36 -57.60 -5.03
CA ARG A 87 -24.81 -58.66 -4.14
C ARG A 87 -23.49 -58.33 -3.42
N ARG A 88 -23.46 -58.16 -2.08
CA ARG A 88 -23.72 -59.09 -0.93
C ARG A 88 -22.44 -59.74 -0.36
N GLY A 89 -22.22 -59.55 0.94
CA GLY A 89 -21.24 -60.24 1.78
C GLY A 89 -21.39 -59.78 3.23
N ASP A 90 -21.55 -60.71 4.18
CA ASP A 90 -22.18 -60.41 5.48
C ASP A 90 -21.24 -60.05 6.64
N ALA A 91 -21.87 -59.45 7.65
CA ALA A 91 -21.44 -59.02 8.98
C ALA A 91 -20.27 -59.74 9.69
N HIS A 92 -19.57 -59.01 10.56
CA HIS A 92 -19.68 -59.22 12.03
C HIS A 92 -19.14 -58.03 12.88
N ARG A 93 -19.61 -57.97 14.13
CA ARG A 93 -19.29 -57.03 15.24
C ARG A 93 -19.41 -57.84 16.55
N PRO A 94 -19.01 -57.33 17.74
CA PRO A 94 -17.79 -56.59 18.11
C PRO A 94 -17.12 -57.21 19.37
N VAL A 95 -16.02 -56.64 19.90
CA VAL A 95 -15.48 -56.99 21.25
C VAL A 95 -15.07 -55.72 22.02
N ARG A 96 -15.24 -55.75 23.35
CA ARG A 96 -14.76 -54.74 24.34
C ARG A 96 -13.67 -55.34 25.23
N ALA A 97 -12.73 -54.51 25.68
CA ALA A 97 -12.00 -54.58 26.97
C ALA A 97 -10.98 -53.41 27.02
N ASP A 98 -10.37 -53.03 28.14
CA ASP A 98 -10.94 -52.62 29.43
C ASP A 98 -9.88 -51.78 30.18
N VAL A 99 -10.25 -51.08 31.25
CA VAL A 99 -9.35 -50.16 32.00
C VAL A 99 -8.92 -50.76 33.34
N PRO A 100 -7.66 -50.52 33.77
CA PRO A 100 -7.44 -50.22 35.18
C PRO A 100 -6.54 -48.98 35.41
N VAL A 101 -6.84 -48.28 36.51
CA VAL A 101 -6.12 -47.11 37.05
C VAL A 101 -5.31 -47.56 38.28
N PRO A 102 -4.23 -46.84 38.64
CA PRO A 102 -3.93 -46.68 40.06
C PRO A 102 -3.69 -45.22 40.48
N SER A 103 -4.48 -44.78 41.47
CA SER A 103 -4.11 -43.79 42.48
C SER A 103 -3.50 -44.56 43.69
N VAL A 104 -3.01 -44.00 44.82
CA VAL A 104 -3.22 -42.74 45.55
C VAL A 104 -1.95 -42.49 46.41
N ARG A 105 -1.53 -41.23 46.65
CA ARG A 105 -1.26 -40.68 48.01
C ARG A 105 -0.77 -39.23 48.02
N GLN A 106 -1.40 -38.45 48.90
CA GLN A 106 -0.82 -37.25 49.50
C GLN A 106 0.07 -37.68 50.68
N ASP A 107 1.02 -36.84 51.08
CA ASP A 107 1.21 -36.58 52.51
C ASP A 107 1.71 -35.16 52.77
N ARG A 108 1.58 -34.68 54.01
CA ARG A 108 2.00 -33.35 54.49
C ARG A 108 3.17 -33.49 55.46
N ARG A 109 4.14 -32.57 55.42
CA ARG A 109 4.71 -31.87 56.60
C ARG A 109 5.89 -30.97 56.22
N ALA A 110 5.92 -29.75 56.79
CA ALA A 110 7.16 -29.06 57.14
C ALA A 110 7.51 -29.38 58.60
N PRO A 111 8.76 -29.12 59.05
CA PRO A 111 8.90 -28.06 60.06
C PRO A 111 10.18 -27.21 59.93
N HIS A 112 10.24 -26.12 60.71
CA HIS A 112 11.39 -25.20 60.80
C HIS A 112 12.58 -25.77 61.61
N ARG A 113 13.80 -25.36 61.24
CA ARG A 113 14.83 -24.72 62.11
C ARG A 113 15.92 -24.11 61.19
N LEU A 114 16.32 -22.83 61.30
CA LEU A 114 17.06 -22.13 62.37
C LEU A 114 18.48 -22.66 62.64
N CYS A 115 19.49 -21.96 62.12
CA CYS A 115 20.69 -21.58 62.87
C CYS A 115 21.48 -20.43 62.19
N ARG A 116 22.32 -19.72 62.95
CA ARG A 116 23.20 -18.61 62.50
C ARG A 116 24.66 -19.06 62.45
N ARG A 117 25.50 -18.48 61.57
CA ARG A 117 26.64 -17.61 61.95
C ARG A 117 27.45 -17.07 60.76
N GLU A 118 28.27 -16.07 61.09
CA GLU A 118 29.14 -15.24 60.22
C GLU A 118 30.63 -15.72 60.35
N PRO A 119 31.68 -14.95 59.98
CA PRO A 119 32.11 -14.69 58.60
C PRO A 119 33.64 -14.81 58.35
N ALA A 120 34.06 -14.62 57.07
CA ALA A 120 35.40 -14.12 56.66
C ALA A 120 36.62 -15.05 56.98
N PRO A 121 37.88 -14.69 56.62
CA PRO A 121 38.36 -13.54 55.82
C PRO A 121 39.35 -13.85 54.67
N GLY A 122 39.63 -12.81 53.87
CA GLY A 122 40.95 -12.58 53.24
C GLY A 122 41.16 -13.03 51.77
N ASP A 123 42.16 -12.50 51.05
CA ASP A 123 42.79 -11.17 51.17
C ASP A 123 43.71 -10.86 49.95
N LEU A 124 44.18 -9.60 49.88
CA LEU A 124 45.35 -9.08 49.14
C LEU A 124 45.31 -8.83 47.60
N HIS A 125 45.46 -7.52 47.26
CA HIS A 125 46.39 -6.90 46.28
C HIS A 125 46.50 -7.46 44.82
N HIS A 126 46.64 -6.64 43.77
CA HIS A 126 47.48 -5.43 43.67
C HIS A 126 46.78 -4.22 43.01
N ALA A 127 47.40 -3.05 43.17
CA ALA A 127 47.06 -1.84 42.43
C ALA A 127 48.34 -1.14 41.93
N GLU A 128 48.22 -0.41 40.83
CA GLU A 128 49.16 0.66 40.44
C GLU A 128 48.39 1.95 40.17
N ARG A 129 49.08 3.09 40.31
CA ARG A 129 48.62 4.44 40.00
C ARG A 129 49.66 5.08 39.10
N LEU A 130 49.28 6.10 38.31
CA LEU A 130 50.03 7.35 38.26
C LEU A 130 49.22 8.51 37.62
N HIS A 131 49.58 9.70 38.08
CA HIS A 131 49.21 11.09 37.78
C HIS A 131 48.66 11.46 36.37
N LEU A 132 47.58 12.25 36.31
CA LEU A 132 47.48 13.73 36.16
C LEU A 132 47.76 14.25 34.74
N ASP A 133 46.77 14.88 34.09
CA ASP A 133 46.72 16.36 34.06
C ASP A 133 45.39 16.93 33.50
N ARG A 134 45.21 18.27 33.61
CA ARG A 134 44.11 19.09 33.03
C ARG A 134 44.71 20.40 32.50
N PRO A 135 44.28 20.91 31.33
CA PRO A 135 43.20 21.91 31.29
C PRO A 135 42.28 21.79 30.05
N GLY A 136 41.17 22.55 29.88
CA GLY A 136 40.59 23.61 30.72
C GLY A 136 39.24 24.11 30.16
N HIS A 137 38.59 25.04 30.88
CA HIS A 137 37.31 25.68 30.48
C HIS A 137 37.53 26.94 29.64
N PRO A 138 36.47 27.42 28.95
CA PRO A 138 36.05 28.79 29.27
C PRO A 138 34.55 28.97 29.61
N ARG A 139 34.38 29.79 30.64
CA ARG A 139 33.23 30.52 31.22
C ARG A 139 31.90 30.66 30.45
N CYS A 140 30.83 30.69 31.26
CA CYS A 140 29.46 31.08 30.92
C CYS A 140 29.31 32.57 30.53
N ARG A 141 28.13 32.91 30.00
CA ARG A 141 27.49 34.21 30.19
C ARG A 141 26.00 34.01 30.46
N ASP A 142 25.46 34.68 31.48
CA ASP A 142 24.01 34.75 31.70
C ASP A 142 23.32 35.54 30.57
N ASP A 143 22.04 35.26 30.36
CA ASP A 143 21.05 36.32 30.53
C ASP A 143 19.71 35.77 31.03
N ARG A 144 18.95 36.56 31.80
CA ARG A 144 17.66 36.15 32.40
C ARG A 144 16.51 37.03 31.92
N ARG A 145 15.48 36.39 31.37
CA ARG A 145 14.06 36.81 31.35
C ARG A 145 13.23 35.65 30.78
N GLY A 146 12.01 35.36 31.22
CA GLY A 146 11.23 36.00 32.29
C GLY A 146 9.73 35.83 32.01
N GLU A 147 9.15 34.76 32.56
CA GLU A 147 7.71 34.51 32.73
C GLU A 147 6.75 34.69 31.53
N HIS A 148 6.09 33.58 31.15
CA HIS A 148 4.65 33.47 31.41
C HIS A 148 4.18 32.01 31.33
N VAL A 149 3.35 31.59 32.29
CA VAL A 149 2.64 30.31 32.24
C VAL A 149 1.18 30.58 31.92
N ALA A 150 0.71 30.07 30.79
CA ALA A 150 -0.70 29.89 30.48
C ALA A 150 -0.82 28.61 29.63
N GLY A 151 -1.54 27.61 30.14
CA GLY A 151 -1.90 26.43 29.36
C GLY A 151 -3.38 26.50 29.02
N ILE A 152 -3.76 26.01 27.82
CA ILE A 152 -5.04 25.34 27.54
C ILE A 152 -4.99 24.73 26.12
N LEU A 153 -5.78 23.67 25.97
CA LEU A 153 -6.11 22.85 24.80
C LEU A 153 -5.92 23.49 23.40
N GLY A 154 -5.02 22.89 22.62
CA GLY A 154 -5.27 22.42 21.24
C GLY A 154 -5.73 23.38 20.14
N ASP A 155 -4.81 23.76 19.25
CA ASP A 155 -5.15 24.06 17.85
C ASP A 155 -4.04 23.56 16.89
N HIS A 156 -4.39 22.60 16.04
CA HIS A 156 -3.61 22.14 14.88
C HIS A 156 -4.47 22.08 13.59
N GLY A 157 -5.64 22.75 13.61
CA GLY A 157 -6.55 22.84 12.46
C GLY A 157 -6.38 24.14 11.69
N ALA A 158 -6.32 25.28 12.39
CA ALA A 158 -6.41 26.61 11.76
C ALA A 158 -5.25 26.92 10.80
N ASP A 159 -4.01 26.66 11.20
CA ASP A 159 -2.80 27.01 10.43
C ASP A 159 -2.69 26.27 9.07
N ARG A 160 -3.41 25.16 8.88
CA ARG A 160 -3.48 24.47 7.58
C ARG A 160 -4.49 25.11 6.61
N ALA A 161 -5.50 25.81 7.13
CA ALA A 161 -6.48 26.56 6.33
C ALA A 161 -6.00 27.99 5.98
N GLU A 162 -5.21 28.64 6.84
CA GLU A 162 -4.74 29.99 6.53
C GLU A 162 -3.62 30.02 5.49
N ARG A 163 -2.73 29.02 5.48
CA ARG A 163 -1.69 28.89 4.44
C ARG A 163 -2.27 28.67 3.04
N SER A 164 -3.34 27.89 2.92
CA SER A 164 -4.01 27.65 1.64
C SER A 164 -4.78 28.87 1.12
N ARG A 165 -5.26 29.78 1.98
CA ARG A 165 -5.85 31.06 1.55
C ARG A 165 -4.88 32.02 0.85
N ARG A 166 -3.56 31.90 1.08
CA ARG A 166 -2.54 32.79 0.48
C ARG A 166 -2.15 32.44 -0.96
N LEU A 167 -2.76 31.42 -1.56
CA LEU A 167 -2.43 30.90 -2.91
C LEU A 167 -3.48 31.23 -3.99
N TRP A 168 -4.54 31.98 -3.67
CA TRP A 168 -5.66 32.22 -4.59
C TRP A 168 -5.85 33.70 -4.94
N HIS A 169 -6.23 33.97 -6.19
CA HIS A 169 -6.57 35.33 -6.64
C HIS A 169 -7.85 35.83 -5.92
N PRO A 170 -7.94 37.13 -5.53
CA PRO A 170 -9.07 37.65 -4.75
C PRO A 170 -10.46 37.40 -5.37
N ASP A 171 -10.55 37.31 -6.70
CA ASP A 171 -11.80 37.07 -7.41
C ASP A 171 -12.32 35.63 -7.30
N VAL A 172 -11.43 34.65 -7.09
CA VAL A 172 -11.85 33.25 -6.87
C VAL A 172 -12.48 33.10 -5.49
N LEU A 173 -11.91 33.75 -4.47
CA LEU A 173 -12.49 33.81 -3.13
C LEU A 173 -13.88 34.45 -3.15
N ARG A 174 -14.03 35.59 -3.85
CA ARG A 174 -15.33 36.27 -4.06
C ARG A 174 -16.35 35.45 -4.88
N HIS A 175 -15.93 34.42 -5.60
CA HIS A 175 -16.82 33.49 -6.29
C HIS A 175 -17.30 32.36 -5.35
N LEU A 176 -16.37 31.77 -4.58
CA LEU A 176 -16.67 30.67 -3.65
C LEU A 176 -17.63 31.09 -2.52
N GLU A 177 -17.48 32.29 -1.97
CA GLU A 177 -18.39 32.84 -0.95
C GLU A 177 -19.85 32.96 -1.44
N ARG A 178 -20.05 33.21 -2.75
CA ARG A 178 -21.40 33.29 -3.36
C ARG A 178 -22.04 31.93 -3.59
N VAL A 179 -21.25 30.87 -3.72
CA VAL A 179 -21.73 29.49 -3.90
C VAL A 179 -22.13 28.87 -2.56
N SER A 180 -21.39 29.16 -1.49
CA SER A 180 -21.63 28.57 -0.15
C SER A 180 -22.93 29.02 0.55
N LEU A 181 -23.66 30.01 0.01
CA LEU A 181 -24.85 30.61 0.64
C LEU A 181 -26.19 29.99 0.19
N ARG A 182 -26.20 28.78 -0.41
CA ARG A 182 -27.43 28.17 -0.98
C ARG A 182 -27.74 26.71 -0.65
N THR A 183 -26.96 26.01 0.19
CA THR A 183 -27.18 24.57 0.45
C THR A 183 -27.01 24.13 1.90
N HIS A 184 -28.07 24.27 2.69
CA HIS A 184 -28.34 23.65 4.00
C HIS A 184 -29.88 23.66 4.18
N VAL A 185 -30.58 22.64 4.70
CA VAL A 185 -30.23 21.32 5.27
C VAL A 185 -31.27 20.29 4.79
N TYR A 186 -30.94 19.00 4.71
CA TYR A 186 -31.83 17.94 5.20
C TYR A 186 -31.03 16.67 5.54
N VAL A 187 -31.14 16.21 6.79
CA VAL A 187 -30.61 14.95 7.31
C VAL A 187 -31.68 14.39 8.24
N ASP A 188 -32.18 13.19 7.98
CA ASP A 188 -33.17 12.54 8.85
C ASP A 188 -32.53 12.03 10.14
N GLY A 189 -33.20 12.27 11.27
CA GLY A 189 -32.89 11.71 12.58
C GLY A 189 -34.17 11.53 13.38
N GLN A 190 -34.53 10.28 13.67
CA GLN A 190 -35.74 9.97 14.44
C GLN A 190 -35.50 10.14 15.95
N GLY A 191 -36.35 10.93 16.60
CA GLY A 191 -36.45 11.10 18.05
C GLY A 191 -37.76 11.83 18.38
N PRO A 192 -38.59 11.36 19.33
CA PRO A 192 -39.96 11.85 19.49
C PRO A 192 -40.15 12.95 20.55
N ASP A 193 -41.40 13.44 20.58
CA ASP A 193 -42.14 14.07 21.70
C ASP A 193 -42.15 15.60 21.91
N ALA A 194 -43.34 16.04 22.36
CA ALA A 194 -43.66 17.26 23.14
C ALA A 194 -43.66 18.67 22.48
N ALA A 195 -44.72 18.95 21.73
CA ALA A 195 -45.73 20.00 22.00
C ALA A 195 -45.36 21.48 22.29
N GLY A 196 -45.93 22.38 21.47
CA GLY A 196 -46.62 23.61 21.93
C GLY A 196 -45.88 24.96 21.79
N GLY A 197 -46.67 26.06 21.76
CA GLY A 197 -46.17 27.44 21.96
C GLY A 197 -46.48 28.44 20.83
N ASP A 198 -47.65 29.10 20.89
CA ASP A 198 -48.06 30.19 19.99
C ASP A 198 -47.35 31.54 20.24
N HIS A 199 -47.54 32.47 19.27
CA HIS A 199 -47.56 33.94 19.44
C HIS A 199 -46.25 34.71 19.73
N ALA A 200 -46.13 36.02 19.44
CA ALA A 200 -46.79 36.88 18.42
C ALA A 200 -46.13 38.29 18.35
N ALA A 201 -46.18 38.91 17.15
CA ALA A 201 -46.21 40.37 16.90
C ALA A 201 -46.70 40.55 15.43
N GLN A 202 -47.72 41.34 15.02
CA GLN A 202 -48.09 42.76 15.27
C GLN A 202 -47.02 43.75 14.78
N GLU A 203 -47.29 44.74 13.91
CA GLU A 203 -48.53 45.29 13.28
C GLU A 203 -48.31 45.49 11.73
N SER A 204 -49.20 45.97 10.84
CA SER A 204 -50.36 46.88 10.98
C SER A 204 -51.43 46.72 9.85
N MET A 205 -52.66 47.19 10.16
CA MET A 205 -53.73 47.79 9.33
C MET A 205 -53.48 47.98 7.81
N GLY A 206 -54.42 47.82 6.86
CA GLY A 206 -55.91 47.77 6.83
C GLY A 206 -56.40 48.48 5.54
N ALA A 207 -57.64 48.42 5.02
CA ALA A 207 -58.88 47.69 5.32
C ALA A 207 -59.85 47.73 4.09
N LEU A 208 -61.14 47.40 4.28
CA LEU A 208 -62.28 47.38 3.32
C LEU A 208 -62.34 46.12 2.40
N ARG A 209 -63.38 45.25 2.35
CA ARG A 209 -64.87 45.33 2.35
C ARG A 209 -65.46 45.59 0.93
N GLN A 210 -66.58 44.99 0.49
CA GLN A 210 -67.46 43.90 1.00
C GLN A 210 -68.48 43.45 -0.10
N ARG A 211 -68.92 42.17 -0.06
CA ARG A 211 -70.21 41.63 -0.60
C ARG A 211 -70.43 41.76 -2.15
N GLY A 212 -71.34 41.01 -2.80
CA GLY A 212 -72.07 39.79 -2.40
C GLY A 212 -73.32 39.49 -3.26
N ALA A 213 -73.53 38.21 -3.61
CA ALA A 213 -74.78 37.53 -4.01
C ALA A 213 -75.44 37.72 -5.42
N VAL A 214 -75.37 36.64 -6.23
CA VAL A 214 -76.50 35.81 -6.76
C VAL A 214 -77.47 36.30 -7.90
N CYS A 215 -77.50 35.49 -8.97
CA CYS A 215 -78.55 35.14 -9.97
C CYS A 215 -79.08 36.07 -11.09
N ASP A 216 -78.96 35.52 -12.31
CA ASP A 216 -79.94 35.35 -13.42
C ASP A 216 -80.59 36.52 -14.18
N GLY A 217 -80.64 36.37 -15.52
CA GLY A 217 -81.48 37.16 -16.45
C GLY A 217 -80.79 37.69 -17.72
N ALA A 218 -81.10 37.10 -18.88
CA ALA A 218 -80.76 37.60 -20.24
C ALA A 218 -82.08 37.97 -20.99
N PRO A 219 -82.16 38.42 -22.29
CA PRO A 219 -81.14 38.43 -23.36
C PRO A 219 -81.21 39.61 -24.41
N VAL A 220 -80.55 39.45 -25.58
CA VAL A 220 -80.73 40.16 -26.90
C VAL A 220 -80.27 41.65 -26.96
N VAL A 221 -79.21 42.10 -27.70
CA VAL A 221 -78.80 42.01 -29.14
C VAL A 221 -79.62 42.96 -30.06
N SER A 222 -79.08 43.76 -31.01
CA SER A 222 -77.73 43.94 -31.64
C SER A 222 -77.16 45.36 -31.37
N ALA A 223 -76.26 46.07 -32.10
CA ALA A 223 -75.47 45.93 -33.36
C ALA A 223 -74.14 46.74 -33.21
N ASP A 224 -73.08 46.71 -34.03
CA ASP A 224 -72.76 46.24 -35.40
C ASP A 224 -72.61 47.28 -36.56
N HIS A 225 -71.75 48.30 -36.34
CA HIS A 225 -71.01 48.99 -37.42
C HIS A 225 -69.50 49.20 -37.17
N HIS A 226 -69.00 48.98 -35.94
CA HIS A 226 -67.58 49.20 -35.60
C HIS A 226 -66.61 48.07 -36.01
N ARG A 227 -67.09 46.85 -36.32
CA ARG A 227 -66.24 45.66 -36.41
C ARG A 227 -65.33 45.59 -37.65
N LEU A 228 -65.66 46.28 -38.75
CA LEU A 228 -64.96 46.11 -40.02
C LEU A 228 -63.59 46.83 -40.13
N ARG A 229 -63.30 47.85 -39.30
CA ARG A 229 -61.95 48.46 -39.27
C ARG A 229 -60.96 47.65 -38.42
N ALA A 230 -61.37 47.20 -37.24
CA ALA A 230 -60.51 46.49 -36.29
C ALA A 230 -59.91 45.17 -36.87
N ALA A 231 -60.64 44.47 -37.74
CA ALA A 231 -60.17 43.22 -38.34
C ALA A 231 -58.91 43.40 -39.23
N SER A 232 -58.69 44.59 -39.81
CA SER A 232 -57.58 44.85 -40.73
C SER A 232 -56.23 44.93 -40.01
N GLU A 233 -56.17 45.65 -38.88
CA GLU A 233 -54.93 45.91 -38.14
C GLU A 233 -54.45 44.68 -37.36
N ILE A 234 -55.39 43.84 -36.88
CA ILE A 234 -55.10 42.57 -36.21
C ILE A 234 -54.45 41.56 -37.18
N LEU A 235 -54.90 41.51 -38.44
CA LEU A 235 -54.29 40.62 -39.46
C LEU A 235 -52.88 41.06 -39.85
N ARG A 236 -52.60 42.37 -39.86
CA ARG A 236 -51.28 42.91 -40.22
C ARG A 236 -50.24 42.63 -39.13
N SER A 237 -50.58 42.94 -37.88
CA SER A 237 -49.73 42.67 -36.70
C SER A 237 -49.49 41.17 -36.45
N GLY A 238 -50.46 40.31 -36.77
CA GLY A 238 -50.32 38.85 -36.63
C GLY A 238 -49.30 38.20 -37.58
N LEU A 239 -48.93 38.85 -38.69
CA LEU A 239 -47.96 38.32 -39.65
C LEU A 239 -46.49 38.64 -39.27
N GLU A 240 -46.22 39.86 -38.79
CA GLU A 240 -44.86 40.30 -38.41
C GLU A 240 -44.33 39.58 -37.15
N CYS A 241 -45.23 39.21 -36.23
CA CYS A 241 -44.87 38.45 -35.04
C CYS A 241 -44.43 37.00 -35.36
N ARG A 242 -44.90 36.40 -36.46
CA ARG A 242 -44.55 35.01 -36.82
C ARG A 242 -43.18 34.88 -37.49
N SER A 243 -42.75 35.86 -38.29
CA SER A 243 -41.43 35.83 -38.92
C SER A 243 -40.30 36.01 -37.89
N THR A 244 -40.46 36.94 -36.96
CA THR A 244 -39.50 37.22 -35.88
C THR A 244 -39.30 36.02 -34.95
N GLN A 245 -40.37 35.32 -34.56
CA GLN A 245 -40.26 34.08 -33.77
C GLN A 245 -39.56 32.94 -34.53
N ALA A 246 -39.83 32.77 -35.83
CA ALA A 246 -39.16 31.75 -36.65
C ALA A 246 -37.65 32.03 -36.79
N ILE A 247 -37.26 33.29 -37.02
CA ILE A 247 -35.85 33.70 -37.09
C ILE A 247 -35.16 33.51 -35.74
N GLY A 248 -35.79 33.88 -34.63
CA GLY A 248 -35.26 33.66 -33.27
C GLY A 248 -35.02 32.18 -32.96
N ALA A 249 -35.97 31.30 -33.32
CA ALA A 249 -35.81 29.86 -33.15
C ALA A 249 -34.70 29.26 -34.03
N LEU A 250 -34.49 29.79 -35.24
CA LEU A 250 -33.40 29.37 -36.13
C LEU A 250 -32.03 29.84 -35.61
N MET A 251 -31.93 31.10 -35.18
CA MET A 251 -30.73 31.67 -34.54
C MET A 251 -30.32 30.86 -33.31
N LEU A 252 -31.28 30.52 -32.44
CA LEU A 252 -31.01 29.74 -31.23
C LEU A 252 -30.50 28.33 -31.55
N ARG A 253 -31.03 27.67 -32.58
CA ARG A 253 -30.53 26.37 -33.05
C ARG A 253 -29.09 26.45 -33.56
N TRP A 254 -28.76 27.47 -34.35
CA TRP A 254 -27.38 27.71 -34.80
C TRP A 254 -26.44 28.03 -33.64
N PHE A 255 -26.87 28.83 -32.66
CA PHE A 255 -26.08 29.13 -31.48
C PHE A 255 -25.78 27.88 -30.65
N CYS A 256 -26.79 27.04 -30.40
CA CYS A 256 -26.60 25.76 -29.72
C CYS A 256 -25.70 24.79 -30.50
N LEU A 257 -25.80 24.76 -31.83
CA LEU A 257 -24.92 23.92 -32.67
C LEU A 257 -23.46 24.40 -32.60
N ILE A 258 -23.23 25.71 -32.72
CA ILE A 258 -21.89 26.31 -32.58
C ILE A 258 -21.32 26.05 -31.18
N PHE A 259 -22.13 26.22 -30.13
CA PHE A 259 -21.70 25.97 -28.76
C PHE A 259 -21.36 24.50 -28.51
N ALA A 260 -22.14 23.56 -29.06
CA ALA A 260 -21.82 22.13 -29.01
C ALA A 260 -20.53 21.78 -29.78
N VAL A 261 -20.31 22.37 -30.96
CA VAL A 261 -19.05 22.20 -31.71
C VAL A 261 -17.87 22.78 -30.94
N VAL A 262 -18.01 23.96 -30.31
CA VAL A 262 -16.97 24.56 -29.46
C VAL A 262 -16.65 23.66 -28.27
N ILE A 263 -17.66 23.09 -27.58
CA ILE A 263 -17.44 22.12 -26.50
C ILE A 263 -16.69 20.89 -27.02
N ILE A 264 -17.11 20.30 -28.15
CA ILE A 264 -16.44 19.13 -28.73
C ILE A 264 -14.98 19.46 -29.10
N VAL A 265 -14.72 20.62 -29.71
CA VAL A 265 -13.35 21.05 -30.06
C VAL A 265 -12.52 21.30 -28.81
N VAL A 266 -13.06 21.97 -27.77
CA VAL A 266 -12.35 22.19 -26.51
C VAL A 266 -12.06 20.87 -25.80
N SER A 267 -13.03 19.96 -25.68
CA SER A 267 -12.81 18.65 -25.07
C SER A 267 -11.87 17.76 -25.88
N VAL A 268 -11.84 17.87 -27.21
CA VAL A 268 -10.82 17.17 -28.04
C VAL A 268 -9.44 17.81 -27.87
N VAL A 269 -9.34 19.14 -27.74
CA VAL A 269 -8.08 19.83 -27.47
C VAL A 269 -7.57 19.50 -26.07
N GLU A 270 -8.40 19.55 -25.02
CA GLU A 270 -8.05 19.08 -23.68
C GLU A 270 -7.65 17.60 -23.69
N TYR A 271 -8.41 16.74 -24.37
CA TYR A 271 -8.07 15.32 -24.48
C TYR A 271 -6.72 15.11 -25.16
N VAL A 272 -6.42 15.79 -26.28
CA VAL A 272 -5.10 15.70 -26.93
C VAL A 272 -3.99 16.30 -26.05
N TRP A 273 -4.27 17.38 -25.33
CA TRP A 273 -3.32 18.06 -24.43
C TRP A 273 -3.02 17.29 -23.15
N HIS A 274 -3.92 16.40 -22.72
CA HIS A 274 -3.76 15.56 -21.51
C HIS A 274 -3.46 14.09 -21.80
N ALA A 275 -3.91 13.52 -22.92
CA ALA A 275 -3.61 12.14 -23.32
C ALA A 275 -2.30 12.00 -24.11
N THR A 276 -1.77 13.12 -24.66
CA THR A 276 -0.43 13.17 -25.26
C THR A 276 0.46 14.08 -24.43
N PRO A 277 1.51 13.59 -23.76
CA PRO A 277 2.46 14.45 -23.09
C PRO A 277 3.07 15.45 -24.07
N PHE A 278 3.14 16.72 -23.69
CA PHE A 278 3.72 17.77 -24.54
C PHE A 278 5.18 17.46 -24.91
N GLU A 279 5.92 16.78 -24.02
CA GLU A 279 7.28 16.27 -24.27
C GLU A 279 7.32 15.18 -25.37
N GLN A 280 6.26 14.39 -25.53
CA GLN A 280 6.17 13.33 -26.53
C GLN A 280 5.82 13.91 -27.92
N ILE A 281 4.89 14.88 -27.98
CA ILE A 281 4.66 15.69 -29.19
C ILE A 281 5.95 16.42 -29.60
N GLN A 282 6.70 16.96 -28.64
CA GLN A 282 8.00 17.59 -28.90
C GLN A 282 9.08 16.60 -29.40
N GLY A 283 8.96 15.31 -29.07
CA GLY A 283 9.77 14.24 -29.65
C GLY A 283 9.43 14.00 -31.12
N ASP A 284 8.16 13.71 -31.41
CA ASP A 284 7.69 13.37 -32.76
C ASP A 284 7.79 14.54 -33.77
N PHE A 285 7.62 15.79 -33.30
CA PHE A 285 7.81 17.00 -34.11
C PHE A 285 9.21 17.63 -33.96
N GLY A 286 10.09 17.07 -33.11
CA GLY A 286 11.48 17.53 -32.92
C GLY A 286 11.63 18.94 -32.30
N LEU A 287 10.58 19.48 -31.68
CA LEU A 287 10.49 20.87 -31.22
C LEU A 287 11.06 21.14 -29.81
N ALA A 288 11.45 20.11 -29.07
CA ALA A 288 12.37 20.25 -27.94
C ALA A 288 13.53 19.27 -28.09
N ARG A 289 14.53 19.68 -28.88
CA ARG A 289 15.82 18.99 -28.90
C ARG A 289 16.53 19.18 -27.56
N THR A 290 16.36 18.22 -26.65
CA THR A 290 17.45 17.84 -25.76
C THR A 290 18.68 17.57 -26.62
N ASP A 291 19.84 18.07 -26.21
CA ASP A 291 21.10 17.80 -26.89
C ASP A 291 21.28 16.26 -26.96
N PRO A 292 21.42 15.65 -28.16
CA PRO A 292 21.52 14.20 -28.30
C PRO A 292 22.81 13.62 -27.69
N SER A 293 23.73 14.45 -27.19
CA SER A 293 24.88 14.03 -26.36
C SER A 293 24.57 13.93 -24.85
N VAL A 294 23.35 14.28 -24.42
CA VAL A 294 22.91 14.26 -23.01
C VAL A 294 21.86 13.18 -22.77
N THR A 295 22.19 12.17 -21.97
CA THR A 295 21.24 11.16 -21.51
C THR A 295 20.28 11.75 -20.48
N VAL A 296 18.97 11.61 -20.69
CA VAL A 296 17.94 12.01 -19.71
C VAL A 296 17.31 10.77 -19.09
N ILE A 297 17.27 10.70 -17.75
CA ILE A 297 16.55 9.67 -16.98
C ILE A 297 15.40 10.32 -16.22
N ARG A 298 14.18 9.78 -16.35
CA ARG A 298 13.02 10.15 -15.54
C ARG A 298 12.91 9.20 -14.34
N LEU A 299 13.06 9.75 -13.13
CA LEU A 299 13.18 8.99 -11.89
C LEU A 299 12.03 9.36 -10.94
N GLY A 300 11.10 8.43 -10.76
CA GLY A 300 9.97 8.57 -9.82
C GLY A 300 10.29 7.94 -8.48
N VAL A 301 10.23 8.72 -7.40
CA VAL A 301 10.53 8.26 -6.04
C VAL A 301 9.33 8.44 -5.12
N ALA A 302 9.02 7.45 -4.27
CA ALA A 302 7.88 7.52 -3.36
C ALA A 302 7.94 8.72 -2.39
N SER A 303 6.78 9.32 -2.10
CA SER A 303 6.60 10.51 -1.25
C SER A 303 7.32 10.41 0.11
N TRP A 304 7.24 9.26 0.76
CA TRP A 304 7.89 9.00 2.05
C TRP A 304 9.42 8.91 1.93
N GLN A 305 9.93 8.25 0.89
CA GLN A 305 11.38 8.06 0.66
C GLN A 305 12.08 9.39 0.37
N MET A 306 11.42 10.33 -0.31
CA MET A 306 11.98 11.62 -0.71
C MET A 306 12.56 12.45 0.45
N ASN A 307 12.05 12.26 1.68
CA ASN A 307 12.49 12.98 2.87
C ASN A 307 13.32 12.11 3.85
N GLU A 308 13.44 10.80 3.61
CA GLU A 308 14.27 9.87 4.41
C GLU A 308 15.70 9.69 3.84
N PHE A 309 15.96 10.00 2.56
CA PHE A 309 17.26 9.76 1.89
C PHE A 309 17.70 10.95 1.01
N PRO A 310 19.02 11.12 0.71
CA PRO A 310 19.56 12.33 0.08
C PRO A 310 19.40 12.37 -1.44
N TRP A 311 18.25 11.97 -2.00
CA TRP A 311 18.03 11.80 -3.44
C TRP A 311 18.51 12.98 -4.29
N GLU A 312 18.03 14.19 -3.99
CA GLU A 312 18.41 15.38 -4.74
C GLU A 312 19.92 15.69 -4.64
N GLU A 313 20.53 15.51 -3.46
CA GLU A 313 21.93 15.88 -3.25
C GLU A 313 22.85 14.90 -3.98
N THR A 314 22.53 13.60 -3.90
CA THR A 314 23.19 12.53 -4.64
C THR A 314 23.05 12.73 -6.15
N VAL A 315 21.86 13.09 -6.65
CA VAL A 315 21.64 13.49 -8.06
C VAL A 315 22.51 14.70 -8.44
N ARG A 316 22.48 15.79 -7.67
CA ARG A 316 23.28 17.00 -7.93
C ARG A 316 24.79 16.71 -7.96
N ARG A 317 25.29 15.85 -7.07
CA ARG A 317 26.69 15.38 -7.06
C ARG A 317 27.02 14.59 -8.34
N TYR A 318 26.10 13.74 -8.80
CA TYR A 318 26.27 12.88 -9.98
C TYR A 318 26.29 13.66 -11.29
N GLU A 319 25.30 14.53 -11.54
CA GLU A 319 25.21 15.33 -12.76
C GLU A 319 26.45 16.24 -12.93
N LYS A 320 26.95 16.79 -11.81
CA LYS A 320 28.20 17.55 -11.75
C LYS A 320 29.42 16.68 -12.09
N ALA A 321 29.51 15.46 -11.56
CA ALA A 321 30.61 14.53 -11.85
C ALA A 321 30.60 14.06 -13.32
N LYS A 322 29.42 13.82 -13.90
CA LYS A 322 29.21 13.48 -15.31
C LYS A 322 29.26 14.71 -16.25
N ARG A 323 29.58 15.89 -15.71
CA ARG A 323 29.78 17.17 -16.44
C ARG A 323 28.61 17.52 -17.37
N GLY A 324 27.37 17.31 -16.92
CA GLY A 324 26.16 17.61 -17.69
C GLY A 324 25.81 16.63 -18.80
N LYS A 325 26.60 15.58 -19.06
CA LYS A 325 26.27 14.52 -20.04
C LYS A 325 25.11 13.61 -19.61
N VAL A 326 24.69 13.70 -18.35
CA VAL A 326 23.52 13.02 -17.82
C VAL A 326 22.67 14.05 -17.08
N ARG A 327 21.36 14.01 -17.30
CA ARG A 327 20.34 14.78 -16.59
C ARG A 327 19.34 13.83 -15.94
N ILE A 328 19.02 14.03 -14.67
CA ILE A 328 18.03 13.22 -13.96
C ILE A 328 16.82 14.11 -13.62
N LYS A 329 15.69 13.84 -14.27
CA LYS A 329 14.38 14.40 -13.89
C LYS A 329 13.86 13.58 -12.70
N LEU A 330 14.25 13.98 -11.49
CA LEU A 330 13.71 13.44 -10.24
C LEU A 330 12.33 14.06 -9.96
N SER A 331 11.33 13.23 -9.66
CA SER A 331 10.01 13.68 -9.20
C SER A 331 9.42 12.73 -8.15
N VAL A 332 8.44 13.23 -7.40
CA VAL A 332 7.63 12.42 -6.48
C VAL A 332 6.69 11.53 -7.30
N LEU A 333 6.74 10.22 -7.10
CA LEU A 333 5.74 9.29 -7.61
C LEU A 333 4.41 9.53 -6.85
N PRO A 334 3.29 9.78 -7.54
CA PRO A 334 2.00 9.97 -6.87
C PRO A 334 1.56 8.73 -6.06
N GLU A 335 0.87 8.97 -4.96
CA GLU A 335 0.34 7.90 -4.12
C GLU A 335 -0.79 7.15 -4.85
N GLY A 336 -0.77 5.82 -4.78
CA GLY A 336 -1.70 4.96 -5.53
C GLY A 336 -1.31 4.70 -7.00
N SER A 337 -0.22 5.26 -7.53
CA SER A 337 0.20 5.08 -8.94
C SER A 337 0.47 3.63 -9.39
N PHE A 338 0.53 2.65 -8.47
CA PHE A 338 0.80 1.24 -8.78
C PHE A 338 -0.03 0.70 -9.96
N ASN A 339 -1.35 0.86 -9.90
CA ASN A 339 -2.26 0.36 -10.94
C ASN A 339 -2.09 1.11 -12.27
N SER A 340 -1.78 2.42 -12.22
CA SER A 340 -1.51 3.23 -13.41
C SER A 340 -0.21 2.81 -14.09
N LEU A 341 0.87 2.58 -13.32
CA LEU A 341 2.13 2.04 -13.84
C LEU A 341 1.90 0.67 -14.50
N LEU A 342 1.20 -0.23 -13.82
CA LEU A 342 0.90 -1.58 -14.32
C LEU A 342 0.13 -1.54 -15.65
N LEU A 343 -0.87 -0.65 -15.75
CA LEU A 343 -1.68 -0.43 -16.95
C LEU A 343 -0.85 0.19 -18.09
N PHE A 344 -0.11 1.27 -17.83
CA PHE A 344 0.63 1.99 -18.85
C PHE A 344 1.81 1.17 -19.41
N TRP A 345 2.58 0.52 -18.54
CA TRP A 345 3.71 -0.33 -18.94
C TRP A 345 3.24 -1.52 -19.79
N ARG A 346 2.06 -2.07 -19.49
CA ARG A 346 1.38 -3.08 -20.32
C ARG A 346 1.08 -2.61 -21.75
N TYR A 347 0.76 -1.34 -21.94
CA TYR A 347 0.53 -0.73 -23.26
C TYR A 347 1.79 -0.10 -23.88
N GLY A 348 2.97 -0.32 -23.30
CA GLY A 348 4.24 0.18 -23.84
C GLY A 348 4.52 1.67 -23.61
N TYR A 349 3.69 2.35 -22.82
CA TYR A 349 3.90 3.74 -22.39
C TYR A 349 4.63 3.78 -21.04
N THR A 350 5.43 4.83 -20.78
CA THR A 350 5.89 5.14 -19.42
C THR A 350 6.34 6.59 -19.27
N GLU A 351 5.96 7.21 -18.16
CA GLU A 351 6.43 8.52 -17.68
C GLU A 351 7.77 8.43 -16.95
N TYR A 352 8.15 7.23 -16.52
CA TYR A 352 9.32 6.96 -15.69
C TYR A 352 10.24 5.93 -16.36
N ASP A 353 11.54 6.22 -16.37
CA ASP A 353 12.58 5.29 -16.80
C ASP A 353 13.11 4.46 -15.63
N VAL A 354 12.97 4.99 -14.41
CA VAL A 354 13.24 4.33 -13.14
C VAL A 354 12.12 4.66 -12.16
N VAL A 355 11.61 3.66 -11.44
CA VAL A 355 10.76 3.86 -10.27
C VAL A 355 11.44 3.30 -9.02
N VAL A 356 11.39 4.04 -7.93
CA VAL A 356 11.92 3.66 -6.61
C VAL A 356 10.84 3.94 -5.57
N ALA A 357 10.13 2.90 -5.16
CA ALA A 357 8.93 3.04 -4.34
C ALA A 357 8.57 1.79 -3.54
N PHE A 358 8.82 0.62 -4.14
CA PHE A 358 8.27 -0.66 -3.74
C PHE A 358 9.32 -1.56 -3.07
N ALA A 359 8.88 -2.42 -2.16
CA ALA A 359 9.67 -3.53 -1.61
C ALA A 359 9.63 -4.77 -2.53
N ASP A 360 10.49 -5.76 -2.28
CA ASP A 360 10.55 -6.95 -3.13
C ASP A 360 9.21 -7.72 -3.17
N GLU A 361 8.41 -7.77 -2.10
CA GLU A 361 7.07 -8.39 -2.17
C GLU A 361 6.06 -7.62 -3.02
N GLU A 362 6.25 -6.31 -3.22
CA GLU A 362 5.29 -5.44 -3.89
C GLU A 362 5.46 -5.46 -5.41
N ILE A 363 6.65 -5.79 -5.93
CA ILE A 363 6.93 -5.72 -7.37
C ILE A 363 6.38 -6.91 -8.18
N HIS A 364 5.81 -7.94 -7.54
CA HIS A 364 5.40 -9.18 -8.18
C HIS A 364 4.32 -9.03 -9.27
N PRO A 365 3.27 -8.19 -9.14
CA PRO A 365 2.36 -7.93 -10.25
C PRO A 365 3.03 -7.37 -11.52
N PHE A 366 4.18 -6.69 -11.43
CA PHE A 366 4.96 -6.27 -12.60
C PHE A 366 5.80 -7.40 -13.20
N ILE A 367 6.27 -8.35 -12.38
CA ILE A 367 7.05 -9.52 -12.80
C ILE A 367 6.13 -10.58 -13.42
N ASP A 368 5.03 -10.88 -12.73
CA ASP A 368 4.16 -12.00 -13.03
C ASP A 368 3.16 -11.69 -14.16
N TYR A 369 3.14 -10.43 -14.63
CA TYR A 369 2.45 -10.03 -15.85
C TYR A 369 2.86 -10.95 -17.02
N ASN A 370 1.91 -11.78 -17.46
CA ASN A 370 2.07 -12.73 -18.56
C ASN A 370 3.23 -13.74 -18.35
N TRP A 371 3.56 -14.07 -17.09
CA TRP A 371 4.67 -14.97 -16.71
C TRP A 371 4.66 -16.33 -17.40
N ASN A 372 3.49 -16.96 -17.49
CA ASN A 372 3.32 -18.31 -18.01
C ASN A 372 3.35 -18.40 -19.55
N THR A 373 3.61 -17.29 -20.26
CA THR A 373 3.79 -17.34 -21.71
C THR A 373 5.08 -18.08 -22.10
N THR A 374 5.08 -18.74 -23.26
CA THR A 374 6.27 -19.42 -23.80
C THR A 374 7.35 -18.45 -24.28
N ASP A 375 6.98 -17.23 -24.67
CA ASP A 375 7.87 -16.16 -25.16
C ASP A 375 8.53 -15.35 -24.01
N PRO A 376 9.84 -15.50 -23.74
CA PRO A 376 10.50 -14.78 -22.65
C PRO A 376 10.52 -13.25 -22.82
N ALA A 377 10.40 -12.73 -24.05
CA ALA A 377 10.33 -11.29 -24.28
C ALA A 377 9.03 -10.69 -23.70
N ARG A 378 7.95 -11.50 -23.64
CA ARG A 378 6.61 -11.10 -23.19
C ARG A 378 6.29 -11.44 -21.72
N ARG A 379 7.18 -12.10 -20.97
CA ARG A 379 7.07 -12.27 -19.50
C ARG A 379 7.57 -11.02 -18.78
N SER A 380 6.88 -10.52 -17.75
CA SER A 380 7.28 -9.34 -16.97
C SER A 380 7.29 -8.03 -17.75
N LEU A 381 6.87 -6.96 -17.07
CA LEU A 381 6.96 -5.57 -17.50
C LEU A 381 8.32 -4.92 -17.15
N LEU A 382 9.13 -5.59 -16.32
CA LEU A 382 10.45 -5.13 -15.85
C LEU A 382 11.58 -5.75 -16.67
N ILE A 383 12.72 -5.05 -16.78
CA ILE A 383 13.94 -5.65 -17.33
C ILE A 383 14.55 -6.65 -16.34
N ASN A 384 15.27 -7.65 -16.85
CA ASN A 384 16.22 -8.41 -16.04
C ASN A 384 17.55 -7.63 -16.00
N VAL A 385 17.91 -7.08 -14.84
CA VAL A 385 19.07 -6.17 -14.68
C VAL A 385 20.41 -6.89 -14.88
N ARG A 386 20.44 -8.22 -14.72
CA ARG A 386 21.60 -9.09 -15.02
C ARG A 386 21.98 -9.11 -16.50
N ASP A 387 21.09 -8.70 -17.41
CA ASP A 387 21.41 -8.60 -18.83
C ASP A 387 22.05 -7.24 -19.20
N TYR A 388 22.26 -6.35 -18.20
CA TYR A 388 22.83 -5.00 -18.38
C TYR A 388 24.05 -4.70 -17.49
N LEU A 389 24.18 -5.33 -16.32
CA LEU A 389 25.34 -5.19 -15.42
C LEU A 389 26.27 -6.41 -15.49
N SER A 390 27.56 -6.21 -15.25
CA SER A 390 28.55 -7.30 -15.17
C SER A 390 28.41 -8.14 -13.89
N GLU A 391 28.93 -9.38 -13.92
CA GLU A 391 28.89 -10.27 -12.76
C GLU A 391 29.57 -9.66 -11.53
N ASP A 392 30.67 -8.92 -11.67
CA ASP A 392 31.32 -8.21 -10.55
C ASP A 392 30.38 -7.21 -9.86
N LYS A 393 29.56 -6.48 -10.64
CA LYS A 393 28.56 -5.54 -10.11
C LYS A 393 27.47 -6.29 -9.37
N MET A 394 26.96 -7.39 -9.95
CA MET A 394 25.98 -8.25 -9.29
C MET A 394 26.56 -8.91 -8.02
N ASN A 395 27.85 -9.25 -8.01
CA ASN A 395 28.54 -9.87 -6.88
C ASN A 395 28.87 -8.86 -5.76
N SER A 396 28.76 -7.55 -6.00
CA SER A 396 28.97 -6.51 -4.98
C SER A 396 27.83 -6.43 -3.94
N PHE A 397 26.63 -6.87 -4.31
CA PHE A 397 25.45 -6.84 -3.44
C PHE A 397 25.55 -7.83 -2.28
N VAL A 398 24.87 -7.51 -1.17
CA VAL A 398 24.62 -8.45 -0.06
C VAL A 398 23.75 -9.60 -0.60
N PRO A 399 24.14 -10.89 -0.43
CA PRO A 399 23.48 -11.98 -1.13
C PRO A 399 21.98 -12.11 -0.83
N ALA A 400 21.58 -11.91 0.42
CA ALA A 400 20.17 -11.98 0.83
C ALA A 400 19.31 -10.91 0.14
N LEU A 401 19.78 -9.66 0.10
CA LEU A 401 19.05 -8.57 -0.58
C LEU A 401 18.99 -8.78 -2.09
N LEU A 402 20.01 -9.41 -2.68
CA LEU A 402 19.97 -9.81 -4.09
C LEU A 402 19.01 -10.99 -4.36
N ASP A 403 18.78 -11.87 -3.38
CA ASP A 403 17.80 -12.98 -3.50
C ASP A 403 16.36 -12.45 -3.47
N GLY A 404 16.06 -11.48 -2.60
CA GLY A 404 14.79 -10.75 -2.63
C GLY A 404 14.50 -10.12 -3.99
N ALA A 405 15.49 -9.45 -4.57
CA ALA A 405 15.41 -8.88 -5.92
C ALA A 405 15.40 -9.90 -7.07
N SER A 406 15.68 -11.18 -6.81
CA SER A 406 15.85 -12.23 -7.83
C SER A 406 14.68 -13.21 -7.89
N ARG A 407 14.28 -13.62 -9.10
CA ARG A 407 13.26 -14.65 -9.31
C ARG A 407 13.73 -15.65 -10.37
N LYS A 408 13.52 -16.94 -10.10
CA LYS A 408 13.89 -18.04 -10.99
C LYS A 408 12.84 -18.18 -12.09
N ASP A 409 13.25 -18.09 -13.35
CA ASP A 409 12.37 -18.34 -14.49
C ASP A 409 11.91 -19.81 -14.48
N PRO A 410 10.60 -20.11 -14.49
CA PRO A 410 10.10 -21.47 -14.26
C PRO A 410 10.39 -22.41 -15.45
N ASN A 411 10.56 -21.86 -16.65
CA ASN A 411 10.67 -22.64 -17.90
C ASN A 411 12.13 -22.89 -18.30
N THR A 412 13.07 -22.05 -17.86
CA THR A 412 14.50 -22.15 -18.18
C THR A 412 15.38 -22.41 -16.95
N GLY A 413 14.86 -22.18 -15.74
CA GLY A 413 15.62 -22.26 -14.51
C GLY A 413 16.66 -21.15 -14.28
N LYS A 414 16.81 -20.19 -15.21
CA LYS A 414 17.71 -19.03 -15.07
C LYS A 414 17.27 -18.17 -13.89
N MET A 415 18.22 -17.72 -13.06
CA MET A 415 17.94 -16.70 -12.06
C MET A 415 17.98 -15.31 -12.70
N ASN A 416 16.83 -14.66 -12.78
CA ASN A 416 16.71 -13.26 -13.21
C ASN A 416 16.69 -12.34 -11.98
N CYS A 417 16.92 -11.05 -12.16
CA CYS A 417 16.82 -10.01 -11.11
C CYS A 417 16.07 -8.82 -11.69
N TYR A 418 14.99 -8.39 -11.04
CA TYR A 418 14.02 -7.44 -11.64
C TYR A 418 14.06 -6.03 -11.03
N GLU A 419 14.86 -5.85 -9.97
CA GLU A 419 15.19 -4.56 -9.38
C GLU A 419 16.71 -4.47 -9.10
N LEU A 420 17.22 -3.26 -8.87
CA LEU A 420 18.57 -3.03 -8.34
C LEU A 420 18.51 -2.63 -6.87
N PRO A 421 18.90 -3.50 -5.92
CA PRO A 421 18.84 -3.19 -4.48
C PRO A 421 19.61 -1.91 -4.14
N TRP A 422 18.99 -0.98 -3.41
CA TRP A 422 19.68 0.19 -2.84
C TRP A 422 19.56 0.25 -1.32
N MET A 423 18.58 -0.42 -0.72
CA MET A 423 18.42 -0.51 0.73
C MET A 423 17.71 -1.82 1.10
N GLY A 424 17.98 -2.32 2.30
CA GLY A 424 17.20 -3.37 2.94
C GLY A 424 16.62 -2.94 4.28
N GLU A 425 15.48 -3.53 4.62
CA GLU A 425 15.03 -3.64 6.01
C GLU A 425 15.19 -5.08 6.50
N VAL A 426 15.48 -5.24 7.79
CA VAL A 426 15.35 -6.52 8.49
C VAL A 426 14.26 -6.43 9.54
N LEU A 427 13.65 -7.56 9.85
CA LEU A 427 12.81 -7.69 11.03
C LEU A 427 13.66 -7.59 12.30
N ALA A 428 13.28 -6.71 13.21
CA ALA A 428 13.97 -6.45 14.47
C ALA A 428 13.04 -6.58 15.68
N LEU A 429 13.60 -6.93 16.84
CA LEU A 429 12.95 -6.69 18.13
C LEU A 429 13.11 -5.20 18.47
N ASN A 430 12.09 -4.41 18.15
CA ASN A 430 12.02 -3.01 18.57
C ASN A 430 11.45 -2.97 20.00
N TYR A 431 12.08 -2.25 20.93
CA TYR A 431 11.73 -2.31 22.36
C TYR A 431 11.98 -1.00 23.12
N ASN A 432 11.31 -0.85 24.26
CA ASN A 432 11.48 0.27 25.17
C ASN A 432 12.46 -0.06 26.32
N LYS A 433 13.63 0.58 26.32
CA LYS A 433 14.71 0.40 27.31
C LYS A 433 14.30 0.81 28.72
N LYS A 434 13.50 1.87 28.86
CA LYS A 434 13.01 2.37 30.16
C LYS A 434 12.06 1.37 30.81
N TYR A 435 11.14 0.78 30.04
CA TYR A 435 10.23 -0.25 30.53
C TYR A 435 10.96 -1.57 30.87
N PHE A 436 11.96 -1.96 30.07
CA PHE A 436 12.87 -3.06 30.44
C PHE A 436 13.56 -2.81 31.78
N GLN A 437 14.15 -1.62 31.97
CA GLN A 437 14.81 -1.23 33.22
C GLN A 437 13.84 -1.23 34.42
N GLN A 438 12.63 -0.70 34.25
CA GLN A 438 11.60 -0.67 35.30
C GLN A 438 11.14 -2.07 35.74
N ALA A 439 11.08 -3.05 34.82
CA ALA A 439 10.83 -4.46 35.14
C ALA A 439 12.11 -5.25 35.53
N GLY A 440 13.24 -4.56 35.71
CA GLY A 440 14.54 -5.13 36.09
C GLY A 440 15.14 -6.07 35.05
N ILE A 441 14.75 -5.96 33.78
CA ILE A 441 15.22 -6.82 32.69
C ILE A 441 16.57 -6.25 32.20
N LYS A 442 17.63 -7.05 32.35
CA LYS A 442 19.02 -6.64 32.04
C LYS A 442 19.54 -7.15 30.70
N GLU A 443 19.00 -8.27 30.22
CA GLU A 443 19.37 -8.90 28.96
C GLU A 443 18.17 -8.92 28.02
N LEU A 444 18.45 -8.87 26.71
CA LEU A 444 17.44 -8.97 25.65
C LEU A 444 17.13 -10.45 25.37
N PRO A 445 15.85 -10.81 25.13
CA PRO A 445 15.46 -12.19 24.87
C PRO A 445 16.01 -12.67 23.52
N LYS A 446 16.80 -13.75 23.56
CA LYS A 446 17.47 -14.35 22.39
C LYS A 446 16.60 -15.41 21.70
N SER A 447 15.61 -15.95 22.40
CA SER A 447 14.59 -16.90 21.92
C SER A 447 13.17 -16.39 22.16
N TRP A 448 12.18 -16.96 21.47
CA TRP A 448 10.77 -16.62 21.68
C TRP A 448 10.24 -17.14 23.03
N GLU A 449 10.84 -18.21 23.56
CA GLU A 449 10.65 -18.70 24.92
C GLU A 449 11.12 -17.66 25.97
N GLU A 450 12.24 -16.96 25.73
CA GLU A 450 12.66 -15.83 26.56
C GLU A 450 11.73 -14.62 26.39
N VAL A 451 11.10 -14.41 25.22
CA VAL A 451 10.05 -13.38 25.06
C VAL A 451 8.84 -13.69 25.93
N GLU A 452 8.39 -14.94 26.04
CA GLU A 452 7.28 -15.32 26.94
C GLU A 452 7.64 -15.01 28.41
N GLN A 453 8.87 -15.30 28.83
CA GLN A 453 9.38 -14.96 30.18
C GLN A 453 9.51 -13.45 30.42
N VAL A 454 9.93 -12.68 29.40
CA VAL A 454 9.95 -11.21 29.47
C VAL A 454 8.54 -10.65 29.58
N CYS A 455 7.58 -11.16 28.78
CA CYS A 455 6.18 -10.76 28.83
C CYS A 455 5.54 -11.03 30.21
N GLU A 456 5.80 -12.18 30.82
CA GLU A 456 5.40 -12.46 32.21
C GLU A 456 5.90 -11.38 33.19
N ARG A 457 7.18 -11.00 33.08
CA ARG A 457 7.81 -10.02 33.98
C ARG A 457 7.23 -8.63 33.78
N LEU A 458 7.02 -8.21 32.53
CA LEU A 458 6.39 -6.94 32.19
C LEU A 458 4.95 -6.87 32.71
N LYS A 459 4.16 -7.95 32.55
CA LYS A 459 2.78 -8.02 33.05
C LYS A 459 2.72 -8.01 34.58
N ARG A 460 3.67 -8.66 35.27
CA ARG A 460 3.83 -8.58 36.73
C ARG A 460 4.24 -7.19 37.22
N ALA A 461 5.02 -6.44 36.42
CA ALA A 461 5.46 -5.09 36.76
C ALA A 461 4.35 -4.02 36.63
N ARG A 462 3.23 -4.31 35.96
CA ARG A 462 2.06 -3.42 35.81
C ARG A 462 2.43 -1.99 35.39
N LEU A 463 3.27 -1.89 34.37
CA LEU A 463 3.77 -0.62 33.84
C LEU A 463 2.61 0.24 33.29
N THR A 464 2.68 1.55 33.50
CA THR A 464 1.67 2.50 33.01
C THR A 464 2.26 3.65 32.20
N HIS A 465 1.47 4.15 31.24
CA HIS A 465 1.74 5.36 30.48
C HIS A 465 0.44 6.17 30.37
N GLN A 466 0.46 7.45 30.76
CA GLN A 466 -0.74 8.32 30.77
C GLN A 466 -1.95 7.61 31.41
N ASP A 467 -1.72 7.04 32.59
CA ASP A 467 -2.68 6.29 33.42
C ASP A 467 -3.33 5.04 32.77
N LYS A 468 -2.78 4.57 31.65
CA LYS A 468 -3.17 3.30 30.98
C LYS A 468 -2.11 2.22 31.23
N GLU A 469 -2.52 0.95 31.31
CA GLU A 469 -1.58 -0.17 31.35
C GLU A 469 -0.85 -0.31 30.00
N VAL A 470 0.47 -0.50 30.05
CA VAL A 470 1.33 -0.72 28.88
C VAL A 470 1.33 -2.22 28.54
N ALA A 471 1.03 -2.57 27.28
CA ALA A 471 1.06 -3.95 26.80
C ALA A 471 2.51 -4.49 26.73
N PRO A 472 2.80 -5.72 27.20
CA PRO A 472 4.12 -6.31 27.01
C PRO A 472 4.56 -6.40 25.54
N LEU A 473 3.62 -6.67 24.62
CA LEU A 473 3.90 -6.97 23.23
C LEU A 473 2.84 -6.39 22.27
N ALA A 474 3.30 -5.62 21.28
CA ALA A 474 2.54 -5.26 20.09
C ALA A 474 2.74 -6.33 19.00
N MET A 475 1.65 -6.85 18.44
CA MET A 475 1.63 -7.81 17.33
C MET A 475 0.38 -7.58 16.48
N ASN A 476 0.53 -7.61 15.15
CA ASN A 476 -0.54 -7.29 14.21
C ASN A 476 -1.28 -8.58 13.80
N PHE A 477 -2.48 -8.78 14.34
CA PHE A 477 -3.38 -9.90 14.03
C PHE A 477 -4.52 -9.49 13.08
N ALA A 478 -4.48 -8.25 12.58
CA ALA A 478 -5.51 -7.64 11.73
C ALA A 478 -5.15 -7.68 10.25
N GLN A 479 -3.89 -7.34 9.94
CA GLN A 479 -3.43 -7.04 8.59
C GLN A 479 -2.74 -8.25 7.97
N ARG A 480 -3.14 -8.56 6.73
CA ARG A 480 -2.81 -9.78 5.97
C ARG A 480 -1.32 -10.09 5.99
N GLY A 481 -0.53 -9.19 5.41
CA GLY A 481 0.92 -9.31 5.30
C GLY A 481 1.58 -9.30 6.69
N PHE A 482 1.30 -8.31 7.53
CA PHE A 482 2.02 -8.11 8.79
C PHE A 482 1.77 -9.22 9.82
N PHE A 483 0.63 -9.92 9.78
CA PHE A 483 0.48 -11.16 10.54
C PHE A 483 1.47 -12.24 10.08
N ALA A 484 1.49 -12.53 8.78
CA ALA A 484 2.33 -13.58 8.21
C ALA A 484 3.83 -13.23 8.29
N GLN A 485 4.20 -12.00 7.91
CA GLN A 485 5.57 -11.47 7.93
C GLN A 485 6.13 -11.33 9.35
N ASN A 486 5.38 -10.72 10.28
CA ASN A 486 5.96 -10.19 11.52
C ASN A 486 5.58 -11.01 12.77
N CYS A 487 4.50 -11.83 12.70
CA CYS A 487 4.13 -12.76 13.77
C CYS A 487 4.49 -14.21 13.42
N TYR A 488 4.12 -14.70 12.23
CA TYR A 488 4.22 -16.12 11.91
C TYR A 488 5.61 -16.58 11.45
N ILE A 489 6.09 -16.04 10.32
CA ILE A 489 7.37 -16.41 9.69
C ILE A 489 8.58 -16.41 10.63
N PRO A 490 8.83 -15.38 11.47
CA PRO A 490 10.05 -15.31 12.28
C PRO A 490 10.00 -16.25 13.50
N MET A 491 8.80 -16.60 13.98
CA MET A 491 8.62 -17.64 14.99
C MET A 491 8.84 -19.03 14.36
N LEU A 492 8.31 -19.26 13.16
CA LEU A 492 8.54 -20.49 12.40
C LEU A 492 10.04 -20.71 12.10
N ALA A 493 10.73 -19.68 11.60
CA ALA A 493 12.17 -19.73 11.29
C ALA A 493 13.01 -20.11 12.51
N ALA A 494 12.76 -19.44 13.64
CA ALA A 494 13.43 -19.70 14.90
C ALA A 494 13.13 -21.11 15.43
N PHE A 495 11.87 -21.55 15.43
CA PHE A 495 11.51 -22.91 15.87
C PHE A 495 12.07 -24.01 14.95
N LYS A 496 12.17 -23.76 13.64
CA LYS A 496 12.80 -24.67 12.68
C LYS A 496 14.33 -24.67 12.74
N LYS A 497 14.96 -23.76 13.50
CA LYS A 497 16.41 -23.68 13.75
C LYS A 497 17.25 -23.67 12.47
N GLY A 498 16.92 -22.75 11.56
CA GLY A 498 17.66 -22.59 10.31
C GLY A 498 17.38 -23.65 9.23
N ARG A 499 16.49 -24.64 9.44
CA ARG A 499 15.96 -25.53 8.37
C ARG A 499 15.08 -24.82 7.33
N GLY A 500 15.05 -23.48 7.33
CA GLY A 500 14.22 -22.66 6.44
C GLY A 500 12.73 -22.65 6.81
N ILE A 501 12.03 -21.60 6.35
CA ILE A 501 10.57 -21.43 6.51
C ILE A 501 9.75 -22.15 5.43
N LYS A 502 10.42 -22.87 4.52
CA LYS A 502 9.80 -23.51 3.36
C LYS A 502 9.45 -24.98 3.62
N ASP A 503 8.48 -25.48 2.87
CA ASP A 503 8.20 -26.92 2.71
C ASP A 503 9.02 -27.53 1.55
N ASP A 504 8.86 -28.82 1.30
CA ASP A 504 9.55 -29.54 0.21
C ASP A 504 9.11 -29.08 -1.19
N LYS A 505 7.98 -28.36 -1.32
CA LYS A 505 7.51 -27.71 -2.55
C LYS A 505 8.02 -26.26 -2.70
N GLY A 506 8.75 -25.73 -1.70
CA GLY A 506 9.27 -24.35 -1.68
C GLY A 506 8.30 -23.28 -1.20
N ARG A 507 7.11 -23.68 -0.74
CA ARG A 507 5.99 -22.83 -0.25
C ARG A 507 6.18 -22.50 1.23
N LEU A 508 5.32 -21.66 1.81
CA LEU A 508 5.32 -21.45 3.27
C LEU A 508 4.96 -22.77 3.97
N ASP A 509 5.82 -23.25 4.86
CA ASP A 509 5.52 -24.41 5.69
C ASP A 509 4.43 -24.06 6.71
N VAL A 510 3.29 -24.73 6.56
CA VAL A 510 2.13 -24.64 7.46
C VAL A 510 1.82 -25.98 8.14
N ALA A 511 2.53 -27.06 7.80
CA ALA A 511 2.18 -28.43 8.22
C ALA A 511 3.10 -28.99 9.33
N SER A 512 4.26 -28.37 9.58
CA SER A 512 5.21 -28.89 10.57
C SER A 512 4.75 -28.75 12.04
N PRO A 513 5.30 -29.56 12.96
CA PRO A 513 5.11 -29.37 14.40
C PRO A 513 5.51 -27.96 14.86
N GLU A 514 6.50 -27.35 14.20
CA GLU A 514 6.91 -25.97 14.43
C GLU A 514 5.84 -24.96 14.01
N ALA A 515 5.18 -25.14 12.86
CA ALA A 515 4.03 -24.33 12.44
C ALA A 515 2.88 -24.38 13.49
N VAL A 516 2.53 -25.60 13.94
CA VAL A 516 1.52 -25.81 14.99
C VAL A 516 1.93 -25.11 16.30
N LYS A 517 3.22 -25.15 16.66
CA LYS A 517 3.76 -24.44 17.83
C LYS A 517 3.63 -22.92 17.71
N VAL A 518 3.77 -22.32 16.52
CA VAL A 518 3.57 -20.87 16.31
C VAL A 518 2.12 -20.48 16.61
N PHE A 519 1.15 -21.11 15.95
CA PHE A 519 -0.29 -20.82 16.17
C PHE A 519 -0.68 -21.00 17.64
N ALA A 520 -0.28 -22.11 18.26
CA ALA A 520 -0.55 -22.37 19.68
C ALA A 520 0.05 -21.29 20.60
N THR A 521 1.26 -20.80 20.29
CA THR A 521 1.97 -19.80 21.10
C THR A 521 1.36 -18.41 20.98
N LEU A 522 1.04 -17.97 19.77
CA LEU A 522 0.33 -16.70 19.55
C LEU A 522 -1.04 -16.68 20.26
N LYS A 523 -1.78 -17.81 20.24
CA LYS A 523 -3.05 -17.94 20.99
C LYS A 523 -2.84 -17.95 22.51
N ARG A 524 -1.79 -18.59 23.05
CA ARG A 524 -1.43 -18.50 24.48
C ARG A 524 -1.15 -17.05 24.88
N TRP A 525 -0.27 -16.35 24.17
CA TRP A 525 0.17 -15.00 24.52
C TRP A 525 -0.97 -13.98 24.46
N TYR A 526 -1.90 -14.15 23.53
CA TYR A 526 -3.13 -13.35 23.51
C TYR A 526 -4.03 -13.65 24.73
N LYS A 527 -4.32 -14.92 25.01
CA LYS A 527 -5.16 -15.31 26.17
C LYS A 527 -4.51 -14.99 27.53
N ALA A 528 -3.20 -14.88 27.60
CA ALA A 528 -2.45 -14.43 28.77
C ALA A 528 -2.39 -12.89 28.92
N GLY A 529 -2.86 -12.12 27.94
CA GLY A 529 -2.79 -10.66 27.96
C GLY A 529 -1.38 -10.09 27.81
N TYR A 530 -0.49 -10.82 27.12
CA TYR A 530 0.85 -10.33 26.73
C TYR A 530 0.78 -9.49 25.45
N VAL A 531 -0.03 -9.94 24.48
CA VAL A 531 -0.33 -9.19 23.25
C VAL A 531 -1.39 -8.14 23.54
N THR A 532 -1.24 -6.94 22.94
CA THR A 532 -2.25 -5.87 23.00
C THR A 532 -3.65 -6.33 22.55
N ALA A 533 -4.69 -5.82 23.21
CA ALA A 533 -6.07 -5.96 22.74
C ALA A 533 -6.33 -5.21 21.42
N ARG A 534 -5.46 -4.25 21.04
CA ARG A 534 -5.56 -3.50 19.78
C ARG A 534 -4.96 -4.25 18.57
N SER A 535 -4.46 -5.47 18.77
CA SER A 535 -3.88 -6.34 17.73
C SER A 535 -4.81 -6.59 16.52
N PHE A 536 -6.13 -6.45 16.70
CA PHE A 536 -7.14 -6.51 15.63
C PHE A 536 -7.40 -5.18 14.90
N VAL A 537 -6.65 -4.10 15.18
CA VAL A 537 -6.78 -2.79 14.52
C VAL A 537 -5.40 -2.32 14.05
N SER A 538 -5.05 -2.65 12.80
CA SER A 538 -3.71 -2.45 12.22
C SER A 538 -3.15 -1.04 12.47
N GLU A 539 -3.92 -0.01 12.12
CA GLU A 539 -3.52 1.41 12.24
C GLU A 539 -3.13 1.81 13.66
N ARG A 540 -3.68 1.13 14.68
CA ARG A 540 -3.37 1.39 16.09
C ARG A 540 -2.15 0.62 16.56
N VAL A 541 -2.05 -0.67 16.23
CA VAL A 541 -0.92 -1.51 16.68
C VAL A 541 0.40 -1.10 16.03
N GLU A 542 0.39 -0.62 14.78
CA GLU A 542 1.58 -0.04 14.12
C GLU A 542 2.19 1.16 14.88
N GLN A 543 1.42 1.81 15.76
CA GLN A 543 1.86 2.98 16.52
C GLN A 543 2.19 2.67 17.99
N GLU A 544 1.90 1.49 18.55
CA GLU A 544 1.93 1.31 20.01
C GLU A 544 3.32 1.44 20.66
N LEU A 545 4.40 1.09 19.96
CA LEU A 545 5.76 1.38 20.45
C LEU A 545 6.06 2.90 20.43
N ARG A 546 5.52 3.60 19.44
CA ARG A 546 5.70 5.05 19.23
C ARG A 546 4.85 5.89 20.20
N THR A 547 3.65 5.43 20.56
CA THR A 547 2.80 6.04 21.59
C THR A 547 3.17 5.59 23.01
N LEU A 548 4.17 4.72 23.16
CA LEU A 548 4.60 4.11 24.42
C LEU A 548 3.50 3.27 25.13
N ASP A 549 2.48 2.84 24.37
CA ASP A 549 1.42 1.92 24.78
C ASP A 549 1.90 0.45 24.84
N ALA A 550 3.00 0.10 24.17
CA ALA A 550 3.61 -1.23 24.20
C ALA A 550 5.12 -1.20 24.53
N VAL A 551 5.61 -2.29 25.14
CA VAL A 551 7.02 -2.44 25.55
C VAL A 551 7.90 -3.03 24.45
N MET A 552 7.41 -4.03 23.72
CA MET A 552 8.11 -4.70 22.62
C MET A 552 7.22 -4.73 21.37
N TYR A 553 7.84 -4.66 20.19
CA TYR A 553 7.18 -4.75 18.90
C TYR A 553 8.12 -5.39 17.87
N PRO A 554 8.07 -6.72 17.69
CA PRO A 554 8.78 -7.42 16.63
C PRO A 554 8.24 -6.97 15.27
N HIS A 555 9.06 -6.21 14.53
CA HIS A 555 8.63 -5.57 13.29
C HIS A 555 9.82 -5.11 12.46
N TRP A 556 9.55 -4.68 11.23
CA TRP A 556 10.51 -3.96 10.40
C TRP A 556 11.19 -2.83 11.18
N GLN A 557 12.53 -2.77 11.08
CA GLN A 557 13.35 -1.79 11.81
C GLN A 557 12.90 -0.33 11.63
N SER A 558 12.25 0.03 10.51
CA SER A 558 11.58 1.33 10.32
C SER A 558 10.71 1.74 11.51
N ARG A 559 9.95 0.82 12.11
CA ARG A 559 9.03 1.13 13.24
C ARG A 559 9.79 1.44 14.52
N GLY A 560 10.91 0.76 14.76
CA GLY A 560 11.84 1.13 15.83
C GLY A 560 12.48 2.48 15.59
N LEU A 561 12.89 2.78 14.36
CA LEU A 561 13.53 4.05 14.01
C LEU A 561 12.59 5.25 14.11
N TRP A 562 11.34 5.15 13.66
CA TRP A 562 10.35 6.21 13.87
C TRP A 562 10.05 6.46 15.35
N ALA A 563 10.11 5.44 16.21
CA ALA A 563 10.02 5.62 17.66
C ALA A 563 11.32 6.19 18.27
N VAL A 564 12.49 5.96 17.68
CA VAL A 564 13.76 6.62 18.01
C VAL A 564 13.73 8.11 17.63
N ASP A 565 13.10 8.49 16.52
CA ASP A 565 12.97 9.90 16.13
C ASP A 565 12.06 10.69 17.10
N ASP A 566 11.00 10.07 17.62
CA ASP A 566 10.11 10.68 18.62
C ASP A 566 10.72 10.73 20.05
N HIS A 567 11.38 9.66 20.50
CA HIS A 567 11.76 9.48 21.93
C HIS A 567 13.27 9.42 22.19
N GLY A 568 14.08 9.31 21.15
CA GLY A 568 15.54 9.19 21.21
C GLY A 568 16.06 7.77 21.48
N PRO A 569 17.31 7.47 21.05
CA PRO A 569 17.92 6.14 21.17
C PRO A 569 18.28 5.74 22.60
N GLN A 570 18.11 6.61 23.59
CA GLN A 570 18.19 6.31 25.02
C GLN A 570 16.89 5.68 25.56
N VAL A 571 15.73 5.94 24.93
CA VAL A 571 14.44 5.36 25.33
C VAL A 571 14.12 4.11 24.50
N ILE A 572 14.30 4.18 23.19
CA ILE A 572 14.00 3.07 22.27
C ILE A 572 15.28 2.33 21.90
N GLY A 573 15.17 1.00 21.77
CA GLY A 573 16.18 0.11 21.26
C GLY A 573 15.66 -0.72 20.09
N LEU A 574 16.60 -1.15 19.25
CA LEU A 574 16.40 -2.16 18.24
C LEU A 574 17.42 -3.27 18.53
N ALA A 575 17.05 -4.51 18.26
CA ALA A 575 17.90 -5.69 18.41
C ALA A 575 17.51 -6.74 17.36
N PRO A 576 18.36 -7.75 17.07
CA PRO A 576 17.97 -8.85 16.21
C PRO A 576 16.71 -9.54 16.73
N THR A 577 15.81 -9.93 15.82
CA THR A 577 14.62 -10.73 16.17
C THR A 577 15.03 -12.01 16.92
N PRO A 578 14.27 -12.49 17.93
CA PRO A 578 14.60 -13.71 18.64
C PRO A 578 14.77 -14.91 17.70
N GLY A 579 15.83 -15.69 17.90
CA GLY A 579 16.26 -16.78 17.03
C GLY A 579 17.07 -16.36 15.79
N ALA A 580 17.13 -15.07 15.43
CA ALA A 580 17.74 -14.63 14.16
C ALA A 580 19.26 -14.83 14.05
N GLN A 581 19.96 -15.12 15.16
CA GLN A 581 21.37 -15.54 15.12
C GLN A 581 21.54 -16.96 14.56
N GLU A 582 20.57 -17.86 14.77
CA GLU A 582 20.55 -19.22 14.25
C GLU A 582 19.80 -19.29 12.91
N ALA A 583 18.59 -18.72 12.86
CA ALA A 583 17.68 -18.84 11.73
C ALA A 583 17.84 -17.76 10.64
N GLY A 584 18.56 -16.67 10.92
CA GLY A 584 18.52 -15.45 10.11
C GLY A 584 17.29 -14.58 10.37
N SER A 585 17.20 -13.44 9.69
CA SER A 585 16.02 -12.57 9.75
C SER A 585 15.22 -12.61 8.45
N LEU A 586 13.93 -12.36 8.55
CA LEU A 586 13.13 -11.93 7.40
C LEU A 586 13.66 -10.58 6.92
N ILE A 587 13.83 -10.45 5.61
CA ILE A 587 14.30 -9.24 4.94
C ILE A 587 13.17 -8.67 4.06
N ALA A 588 13.23 -7.36 3.85
CA ALA A 588 12.58 -6.69 2.73
C ALA A 588 13.66 -5.93 1.96
N THR A 589 13.67 -6.06 0.64
CA THR A 589 14.59 -5.33 -0.24
C THR A 589 13.86 -4.17 -0.89
N TYR A 590 14.47 -2.99 -0.93
CA TYR A 590 14.00 -1.87 -1.73
C TYR A 590 14.99 -1.65 -2.88
N GLY A 591 14.50 -1.79 -4.11
CA GLY A 591 15.29 -1.62 -5.32
C GLY A 591 14.80 -0.52 -6.26
N CYS A 592 15.60 -0.28 -7.30
CA CYS A 592 15.21 0.51 -8.46
C CYS A 592 14.64 -0.43 -9.53
N ILE A 593 13.37 -0.29 -9.88
CA ILE A 593 12.74 -1.04 -11.00
C ILE A 593 12.78 -0.20 -12.28
N ILE A 594 13.03 -0.87 -13.40
CA ILE A 594 13.16 -0.26 -14.73
C ILE A 594 12.21 -0.99 -15.69
N PRO A 595 11.21 -0.30 -16.28
CA PRO A 595 10.23 -0.94 -17.14
C PRO A 595 10.79 -1.19 -18.54
N LYS A 596 10.38 -2.30 -19.17
CA LYS A 596 10.79 -2.68 -20.52
C LYS A 596 10.48 -1.63 -21.58
N CYS A 597 9.43 -0.83 -21.38
CA CYS A 597 9.03 0.25 -22.27
C CYS A 597 9.89 1.53 -22.16
N SER A 598 10.77 1.67 -21.15
CA SER A 598 11.71 2.80 -21.13
C SER A 598 12.64 2.77 -22.36
N PRO A 599 12.90 3.90 -23.04
CA PRO A 599 13.88 3.94 -24.14
C PRO A 599 15.33 3.76 -23.69
N VAL A 600 15.65 4.00 -22.40
CA VAL A 600 17.01 4.17 -21.87
C VAL A 600 17.40 3.08 -20.85
N LYS A 601 16.92 1.84 -21.07
CA LYS A 601 17.06 0.70 -20.13
C LYS A 601 18.48 0.45 -19.61
N LYS A 602 19.47 0.50 -20.50
CA LYS A 602 20.88 0.19 -20.16
C LYS A 602 21.49 1.31 -19.32
N GLU A 603 21.26 2.53 -19.75
CA GLU A 603 21.72 3.75 -19.12
C GLU A 603 21.09 3.87 -17.73
N ALA A 604 19.78 3.63 -17.61
CA ALA A 604 19.05 3.60 -16.35
C ALA A 604 19.65 2.59 -15.35
N ALA A 605 19.92 1.35 -15.79
CA ALA A 605 20.50 0.32 -14.92
C ALA A 605 21.91 0.69 -14.42
N GLU A 606 22.77 1.16 -15.31
CA GLU A 606 24.14 1.59 -14.98
C GLU A 606 24.16 2.85 -14.10
N ILE A 607 23.32 3.84 -14.39
CA ILE A 607 23.19 5.07 -13.60
C ILE A 607 22.68 4.73 -12.20
N CYS A 608 21.63 3.92 -12.05
CA CYS A 608 21.11 3.51 -10.74
C CYS A 608 22.16 2.74 -9.91
N TYR A 609 22.93 1.85 -10.55
CA TYR A 609 24.01 1.14 -9.88
C TYR A 609 25.07 2.11 -9.33
N GLU A 610 25.65 2.97 -10.18
CA GLU A 610 26.65 3.96 -9.74
C GLU A 610 26.10 4.91 -8.66
N LEU A 611 24.88 5.42 -8.85
CA LEU A 611 24.28 6.51 -8.08
C LEU A 611 23.77 6.08 -6.70
N PHE A 612 23.12 4.91 -6.63
CA PHE A 612 22.41 4.45 -5.44
C PHE A 612 23.04 3.19 -4.83
N CYS A 613 23.47 2.21 -5.64
CA CYS A 613 24.00 0.94 -5.13
C CYS A 613 25.44 1.07 -4.59
N THR A 614 26.24 2.00 -5.13
CA THR A 614 27.60 2.30 -4.62
C THR A 614 27.64 3.47 -3.63
N ASP A 615 28.76 3.60 -2.92
CA ASP A 615 29.04 4.75 -2.06
C ASP A 615 29.79 5.90 -2.76
N GLN A 616 30.00 5.83 -4.08
CA GLN A 616 30.73 6.86 -4.84
C GLN A 616 30.15 8.26 -4.64
N PHE A 617 28.81 8.35 -4.48
CA PHE A 617 28.07 9.60 -4.25
C PHE A 617 27.51 9.73 -2.81
N LYS A 618 28.03 8.89 -1.89
CA LYS A 618 27.67 8.80 -0.47
C LYS A 618 26.21 8.45 -0.15
N PHE A 619 25.52 7.81 -1.09
CA PHE A 619 24.14 7.35 -0.89
C PHE A 619 24.07 6.16 0.09
N GLN A 620 24.88 5.12 -0.11
CA GLN A 620 24.96 3.98 0.81
C GLN A 620 25.44 4.39 2.22
N SER A 621 26.40 5.31 2.34
CA SER A 621 26.78 5.92 3.62
C SER A 621 25.59 6.60 4.30
N ALA A 622 24.70 7.28 3.57
CA ALA A 622 23.49 7.89 4.14
C ALA A 622 22.44 6.85 4.53
N VAL A 623 22.29 5.75 3.79
CA VAL A 623 21.43 4.61 4.16
C VAL A 623 21.86 4.01 5.51
N ALA A 624 23.15 3.82 5.73
CA ALA A 624 23.69 3.33 7.01
C ALA A 624 23.68 4.40 8.12
N LYS A 625 24.25 5.58 7.85
CA LYS A 625 24.66 6.56 8.89
C LYS A 625 23.71 7.75 9.02
N GLY A 626 22.81 7.95 8.07
CA GLY A 626 21.99 9.16 7.91
C GLY A 626 22.76 10.30 7.23
N PHE A 627 22.05 11.35 6.86
CA PHE A 627 22.60 12.57 6.26
C PHE A 627 22.10 13.82 6.99
N MET A 628 22.59 15.00 6.60
CA MET A 628 22.14 16.29 7.15
C MET A 628 21.27 17.02 6.13
N LEU A 629 20.09 17.45 6.56
CA LEU A 629 19.15 18.29 5.80
C LEU A 629 18.66 19.41 6.71
N ASP A 630 18.79 20.66 6.28
CA ASP A 630 18.39 21.87 7.03
C ASP A 630 18.86 21.88 8.49
N GLY A 631 20.12 21.49 8.71
CA GLY A 631 20.76 21.42 10.03
C GLY A 631 20.29 20.25 10.91
N LYS A 632 19.35 19.41 10.45
CA LYS A 632 18.84 18.23 11.15
C LYS A 632 19.40 16.96 10.53
N LYS A 633 19.62 15.93 11.36
CA LYS A 633 19.91 14.59 10.85
C LYS A 633 18.65 13.96 10.26
N LYS A 634 18.79 13.24 9.15
CA LYS A 634 17.73 12.51 8.45
C LYS A 634 18.18 11.11 8.07
N GLY A 635 17.25 10.15 8.16
CA GLY A 635 17.48 8.75 7.80
C GLY A 635 18.62 8.10 8.57
N GLY A 636 19.17 7.04 7.97
CA GLY A 636 20.19 6.19 8.58
C GLY A 636 19.60 5.01 9.34
N ASN A 637 20.50 4.17 9.87
CA ASN A 637 20.22 2.89 10.52
C ASN A 637 19.43 1.87 9.67
N LYS A 638 19.32 2.08 8.35
CA LYS A 638 18.83 1.10 7.38
C LYS A 638 19.97 0.17 6.95
N MET A 639 19.68 -0.92 6.25
CA MET A 639 20.72 -1.83 5.73
C MET A 639 21.23 -1.37 4.35
N PRO A 640 22.53 -1.10 4.17
CA PRO A 640 23.14 -0.96 2.85
C PRO A 640 22.96 -2.19 1.94
N ALA A 641 22.83 -1.95 0.65
CA ALA A 641 22.68 -2.99 -0.37
C ALA A 641 24.00 -3.68 -0.76
N THR A 642 25.15 -3.03 -0.60
CA THR A 642 26.46 -3.54 -1.04
C THR A 642 27.40 -3.92 0.12
N LYS A 643 28.16 -5.00 -0.07
CA LYS A 643 29.00 -5.64 0.96
C LYS A 643 30.02 -4.69 1.60
N GLN A 644 30.69 -3.89 0.77
CA GLN A 644 31.82 -3.03 1.16
C GLN A 644 31.50 -2.02 2.28
N ILE A 645 30.23 -1.69 2.49
CA ILE A 645 29.80 -0.74 3.52
C ILE A 645 29.86 -1.36 4.92
N TYR A 646 29.69 -2.67 5.01
CA TYR A 646 29.75 -3.41 6.28
C TYR A 646 31.18 -3.56 6.82
N ASP A 647 32.19 -3.37 5.96
CA ASP A 647 33.62 -3.36 6.31
C ASP A 647 34.10 -2.00 6.86
N HIS A 648 33.24 -0.96 6.88
CA HIS A 648 33.63 0.36 7.38
C HIS A 648 33.68 0.42 8.92
N PRO A 649 34.80 0.90 9.52
CA PRO A 649 34.97 0.92 10.99
C PRO A 649 34.09 1.96 11.71
N ASP A 650 33.49 2.91 10.98
CA ASP A 650 32.56 3.92 11.49
C ASP A 650 31.08 3.58 11.19
N LEU A 651 30.79 2.31 10.88
CA LEU A 651 29.42 1.82 10.73
C LEU A 651 28.65 1.90 12.07
N PRO A 652 27.39 2.39 12.12
CA PRO A 652 26.66 2.51 13.38
C PRO A 652 26.46 1.13 14.03
N PRO A 653 26.64 0.98 15.37
CA PRO A 653 26.55 -0.32 16.03
C PRO A 653 25.25 -1.08 15.78
N GLY A 654 24.11 -0.39 15.65
CA GLY A 654 22.83 -1.02 15.28
C GLY A 654 22.83 -1.62 13.88
N VAL A 655 23.49 -0.97 12.90
CA VAL A 655 23.65 -1.52 11.54
C VAL A 655 24.64 -2.67 11.53
N ALA A 656 25.74 -2.56 12.29
CA ALA A 656 26.71 -3.63 12.47
C ALA A 656 26.12 -4.87 13.19
N GLU A 657 25.12 -4.68 14.05
CA GLU A 657 24.43 -5.76 14.75
C GLU A 657 23.30 -6.39 13.94
N LEU A 658 22.37 -5.59 13.44
CA LEU A 658 21.25 -6.06 12.62
C LEU A 658 21.74 -6.65 11.29
N GLY A 659 22.77 -6.05 10.68
CA GLY A 659 23.39 -6.52 9.44
C GLY A 659 23.98 -7.92 9.52
N ARG A 660 24.38 -8.41 10.71
CA ARG A 660 24.81 -9.82 10.87
C ARG A 660 23.71 -10.82 10.55
N SER A 661 22.43 -10.45 10.69
CA SER A 661 21.30 -11.32 10.34
C SER A 661 21.12 -11.50 8.83
N LEU A 662 21.64 -10.58 7.99
CA LEU A 662 21.62 -10.69 6.53
C LEU A 662 22.47 -11.86 6.01
N ASN A 663 23.46 -12.33 6.78
CA ASN A 663 24.27 -13.51 6.43
C ASN A 663 23.45 -14.81 6.37
N ARG A 664 22.24 -14.82 6.95
CA ARG A 664 21.24 -15.88 6.84
C ARG A 664 19.87 -15.31 6.46
N GLY A 665 19.84 -14.09 5.90
CA GLY A 665 18.62 -13.37 5.59
C GLY A 665 17.80 -14.12 4.54
N TYR A 666 16.48 -14.15 4.71
CA TYR A 666 15.56 -14.83 3.80
C TYR A 666 14.42 -13.90 3.40
N SER A 667 14.07 -13.88 2.11
CA SER A 667 12.84 -13.27 1.60
C SER A 667 11.64 -14.23 1.71
N TYR A 668 10.47 -13.72 1.35
CA TYR A 668 9.18 -14.39 1.42
C TYR A 668 9.14 -15.73 0.66
N PRO A 669 8.41 -16.74 1.17
CA PRO A 669 8.09 -17.96 0.43
C PRO A 669 6.93 -17.72 -0.53
N ASP A 670 6.95 -18.42 -1.67
CA ASP A 670 6.15 -18.14 -2.88
C ASP A 670 5.73 -16.67 -3.08
N PRO A 671 6.67 -15.80 -3.49
CA PRO A 671 6.42 -14.38 -3.72
C PRO A 671 5.20 -14.05 -4.61
N THR A 672 4.94 -14.84 -5.66
CA THR A 672 3.83 -14.61 -6.61
C THR A 672 2.47 -14.74 -5.93
N ASN A 673 2.32 -15.72 -5.04
CA ASN A 673 1.07 -16.02 -4.35
C ASN A 673 1.00 -15.43 -2.92
N TRP A 674 2.05 -14.73 -2.49
CA TRP A 674 2.26 -14.30 -1.10
C TRP A 674 1.04 -13.59 -0.48
N ALA A 675 0.43 -12.65 -1.21
CA ALA A 675 -0.71 -11.88 -0.72
C ALA A 675 -1.96 -12.73 -0.41
N GLN A 676 -2.20 -13.79 -1.18
CA GLN A 676 -3.32 -14.72 -0.95
C GLN A 676 -2.99 -15.73 0.16
N CYS A 677 -1.76 -16.26 0.18
CA CYS A 677 -1.29 -17.12 1.25
C CYS A 677 -1.37 -16.42 2.63
N ALA A 678 -1.01 -15.14 2.70
CA ALA A 678 -1.06 -14.34 3.93
C ALA A 678 -2.50 -14.06 4.41
N GLU A 679 -3.45 -13.81 3.48
CA GLU A 679 -4.89 -13.66 3.82
C GLU A 679 -5.46 -14.95 4.40
N ILE A 680 -5.24 -16.09 3.75
CA ILE A 680 -5.74 -17.39 4.23
C ILE A 680 -5.18 -17.68 5.64
N LEU A 681 -3.86 -17.49 5.82
CA LEU A 681 -3.18 -17.74 7.09
C LEU A 681 -3.73 -16.87 8.24
N VAL A 682 -3.95 -15.57 8.03
CA VAL A 682 -4.53 -14.70 9.08
C VAL A 682 -6.00 -15.02 9.34
N VAL A 683 -6.79 -15.36 8.32
CA VAL A 683 -8.22 -15.70 8.47
C VAL A 683 -8.40 -16.98 9.29
N GLU A 684 -7.64 -18.04 9.01
CA GLU A 684 -7.71 -19.27 9.80
C GLU A 684 -7.15 -19.08 11.22
N PHE A 685 -6.07 -18.30 11.39
CA PHE A 685 -5.61 -17.92 12.73
C PHE A 685 -6.66 -17.16 13.53
N GLN A 686 -7.37 -16.20 12.91
CA GLN A 686 -8.45 -15.47 13.58
C GLN A 686 -9.64 -16.36 13.95
N LYS A 687 -9.98 -17.39 13.16
CA LYS A 687 -10.99 -18.40 13.51
C LYS A 687 -10.53 -19.24 14.72
N TYR A 688 -9.30 -19.75 14.67
CA TYR A 688 -8.68 -20.50 15.77
C TYR A 688 -8.60 -19.68 17.06
N LEU A 689 -8.17 -18.42 16.99
CA LEU A 689 -8.05 -17.52 18.14
C LEU A 689 -9.40 -17.22 18.80
N ARG A 690 -10.48 -17.16 18.01
CA ARG A 690 -11.88 -17.02 18.45
C ARG A 690 -12.54 -18.36 18.83
N ASP A 691 -11.74 -19.42 19.04
CA ASP A 691 -12.16 -20.79 19.38
C ASP A 691 -13.19 -21.42 18.42
N LYS A 692 -13.26 -20.94 17.16
CA LYS A 692 -14.09 -21.56 16.11
C LYS A 692 -13.48 -22.83 15.52
N THR A 693 -12.18 -23.00 15.70
CA THR A 693 -11.43 -24.23 15.39
C THR A 693 -10.79 -24.73 16.70
N PRO A 694 -10.89 -26.01 17.08
CA PRO A 694 -10.45 -26.48 18.40
C PRO A 694 -8.93 -26.35 18.60
N THR A 695 -8.13 -26.91 17.68
CA THR A 695 -6.67 -26.99 17.77
C THR A 695 -5.95 -26.15 16.72
N ALA A 696 -4.66 -25.90 16.95
CA ALA A 696 -3.79 -25.25 15.99
C ALA A 696 -3.53 -26.13 14.76
N ALA A 697 -3.54 -27.46 14.92
CA ALA A 697 -3.32 -28.42 13.84
C ALA A 697 -4.49 -28.41 12.85
N GLU A 698 -5.74 -28.51 13.32
CA GLU A 698 -6.93 -28.41 12.44
C GLU A 698 -6.98 -27.07 11.71
N ALA A 699 -6.62 -25.97 12.37
CA ALA A 699 -6.63 -24.64 11.77
C ALA A 699 -5.57 -24.50 10.66
N LEU A 700 -4.39 -25.09 10.84
CA LEU A 700 -3.33 -25.11 9.84
C LEU A 700 -3.57 -26.14 8.74
N GLU A 701 -4.29 -27.23 9.01
CA GLU A 701 -4.75 -28.17 8.00
C GLU A 701 -5.73 -27.49 7.04
N THR A 702 -6.68 -26.69 7.56
CA THR A 702 -7.53 -25.83 6.71
C THR A 702 -6.72 -24.78 5.93
N VAL A 703 -5.59 -24.28 6.45
CA VAL A 703 -4.67 -23.43 5.65
C VAL A 703 -4.01 -24.26 4.53
N ARG A 704 -3.58 -25.49 4.81
CA ARG A 704 -2.95 -26.40 3.84
C ARG A 704 -3.92 -26.80 2.72
N GLU A 705 -5.16 -27.11 3.06
CA GLU A 705 -6.26 -27.39 2.13
C GLU A 705 -6.55 -26.15 1.27
N ARG A 706 -6.83 -24.99 1.88
CA ARG A 706 -7.12 -23.76 1.14
C ARG A 706 -5.93 -23.26 0.30
N TYR A 707 -4.69 -23.57 0.68
CA TYR A 707 -3.52 -23.37 -0.19
C TYR A 707 -3.61 -24.27 -1.42
N ALA A 708 -3.79 -25.58 -1.25
CA ALA A 708 -3.92 -26.52 -2.38
C ALA A 708 -5.06 -26.12 -3.33
N ASP A 709 -6.24 -25.84 -2.79
CA ASP A 709 -7.46 -25.59 -3.57
C ASP A 709 -7.50 -24.18 -4.19
N GLU A 710 -7.27 -23.13 -3.38
CA GLU A 710 -7.52 -21.73 -3.80
C GLU A 710 -6.30 -21.04 -4.41
N VAL A 711 -5.08 -21.52 -4.12
CA VAL A 711 -3.81 -20.86 -4.50
C VAL A 711 -3.05 -21.66 -5.55
N TYR A 712 -2.88 -22.97 -5.32
CA TYR A 712 -2.01 -23.81 -6.15
C TYR A 712 -2.77 -24.67 -7.17
N THR A 713 -4.09 -24.85 -7.01
CA THR A 713 -4.97 -25.69 -7.83
C THR A 713 -4.42 -27.12 -8.02
N GLU A 714 -4.19 -27.82 -6.90
CA GLU A 714 -3.64 -29.20 -6.85
C GLU A 714 -4.68 -30.33 -6.80
#